data_AF-A0A496XFM6-F1
#
_entry.id   AF-A0A496XFM6-F1
#
_cell.length_a   1.000
_cell.length_b   1.000
_cell.length_c   1.000
_cell.angle_alpha   90.00
_cell.angle_beta   90.00
_cell.angle_gamma   90.00
#
_symmetry.space_group_name_H-M   'P 1'
#
loop_
_entity.id
_entity.type
_entity.pdbx_description
1 polymer ?
#
loop_
_entity_poly.entity_id
_entity_poly.type
_entity_poly.pdbx_seq_one_letter_code
_entity_poly.pdbx_strand_id
1 'polypeptide(L)'
;LNDALFWRSVEEARDRLETKKSERLIDDWSVQWIGHYWHFETDRFDDVLGFVAIRDFLDDKLVALSLAHRLFMQADKPDDWLNELRRVVKGNSDLKECLDTLLSPTKSQSNMEWAERKARREEKWKKEEEDRDRNRAEWVEHLKATPDIVRHPPELKPGEFSNDQYWLLREIEGSGLRTSRGDGANWNALIPEFGEDVARAYRDAAILHWRNFTPGLRSEGQDTRSIPYSLIFAMAGIEIEASEIVNFPVNLAEAEVRHALRYIVWELNGFPGWLEQVHRVYPKLVLDIILTELHWELAHTDADQPMHYILHHLVYSAPWMHQYLVPSIRDWIEQTGIINPEVLRYCIHILLSGDADGETVSKLAQLKIANNAENEQLAVWFALWVDLDAEEAIPAVEIWLSNLSAEDASKEAQLFVTKLMGTRQSSNTGPGRGDFRNVKHLKTLYVLMHRHIRAQDDIERAGKGVYSPGLRDDAQDSRNTLFNQLSEVPGKETYVALAELVRDHPDAKYRPWMRKRAYKRAEEDADLEPWSAQQVRDYDQHQAKTPTTHRQLFDLTVDRLIDLKAWIERGNDSPYKTWQRAGDENEIRNLVAGWLNSGSFGRYNCAQENELPNRQRPDIWTQSLQVDSAVPIELKVLDKGWSGPKLCERLRNQLAGDYLRDESAGCGVMLLIWQGQSTRSHWEIGNKRVALEDLEEALKSYWSTIANSFPGVISIDVILIDLTVRGTKSKD
;
A
#
# COMPACT_ATOMS: atom_id res chain seq x y z
N LEU A 1 -9.57 7.46 -38.59
CA LEU A 1 -9.93 8.04 -37.27
C LEU A 1 -10.17 9.54 -37.39
N ASN A 2 -9.19 10.32 -37.88
CA ASN A 2 -9.31 11.78 -38.13
C ASN A 2 -10.63 12.18 -38.82
N ASP A 3 -10.94 11.56 -39.95
CA ASP A 3 -12.11 11.91 -40.74
C ASP A 3 -13.42 11.56 -40.01
N ALA A 4 -13.45 10.44 -39.29
CA ALA A 4 -14.60 10.04 -38.47
C ALA A 4 -14.84 11.02 -37.32
N LEU A 5 -13.77 11.53 -36.68
CA LEU A 5 -13.87 12.54 -35.63
C LEU A 5 -14.38 13.87 -36.17
N PHE A 6 -13.90 14.30 -37.34
CA PHE A 6 -14.39 15.50 -38.01
C PHE A 6 -15.90 15.42 -38.26
N TRP A 7 -16.36 14.34 -38.89
CA TRP A 7 -17.78 14.17 -39.18
C TRP A 7 -18.64 14.02 -37.93
N ARG A 8 -18.10 13.40 -36.87
CA ARG A 8 -18.77 13.38 -35.57
C ARG A 8 -18.94 14.78 -34.98
N SER A 9 -17.93 15.64 -35.10
CA SER A 9 -18.04 17.04 -34.67
C SER A 9 -19.06 17.83 -35.51
N VAL A 10 -19.19 17.53 -36.81
CA VAL A 10 -20.24 18.11 -37.67
C VAL A 10 -21.64 17.69 -37.20
N GLU A 11 -21.85 16.41 -36.87
CA GLU A 11 -23.11 15.93 -36.29
C GLU A 11 -23.43 16.65 -34.98
N GLU A 12 -22.48 16.73 -34.05
CA GLU A 12 -22.69 17.40 -32.76
C GLU A 12 -22.96 18.91 -32.91
N ALA A 13 -22.31 19.57 -33.86
CA ALA A 13 -22.58 20.97 -34.16
C ALA A 13 -23.99 21.17 -34.73
N ARG A 14 -24.48 20.22 -35.54
CA ARG A 14 -25.83 20.24 -36.10
C ARG A 14 -26.89 20.08 -35.01
N ASP A 15 -26.72 19.12 -34.09
CA ASP A 15 -27.62 18.93 -32.94
C ASP A 15 -27.72 20.19 -32.04
N ARG A 16 -26.61 20.92 -31.88
CA ARG A 16 -26.58 22.18 -31.13
C ARG A 16 -27.30 23.34 -31.83
N LEU A 17 -27.34 23.33 -33.16
CA LEU A 17 -28.04 24.36 -33.94
C LEU A 17 -29.55 24.13 -33.96
N GLU A 18 -30.01 22.88 -34.10
CA GLU A 18 -31.45 22.54 -34.07
C GLU A 18 -32.16 23.00 -32.78
N THR A 19 -31.44 23.06 -31.66
CA THR A 19 -31.99 23.48 -30.35
C THR A 19 -32.12 24.99 -30.17
N LYS A 20 -31.50 25.85 -31.01
CA LYS A 20 -31.42 27.30 -30.77
C LYS A 20 -32.02 28.20 -31.85
N LYS A 21 -32.13 27.75 -33.11
CA LYS A 21 -32.81 28.41 -34.25
C LYS A 21 -32.70 27.46 -35.44
N SER A 22 -33.69 27.39 -36.32
CA SER A 22 -33.67 26.52 -37.53
C SER A 22 -32.66 27.00 -38.60
N GLU A 23 -31.39 27.11 -38.24
CA GLU A 23 -30.27 27.50 -39.11
C GLU A 23 -29.54 26.23 -39.60
N ARG A 24 -29.19 26.18 -40.88
CA ARG A 24 -28.53 25.03 -41.52
C ARG A 24 -27.01 25.10 -41.30
N LEU A 25 -26.38 23.98 -40.92
CA LEU A 25 -24.92 23.88 -40.79
C LEU A 25 -24.29 23.58 -42.16
N ILE A 26 -23.75 24.60 -42.82
CA ILE A 26 -23.23 24.51 -44.20
C ILE A 26 -21.75 24.90 -44.34
N ASP A 27 -21.05 25.25 -43.26
CA ASP A 27 -19.63 25.63 -43.25
C ASP A 27 -18.81 24.86 -42.20
N ASP A 28 -17.48 24.79 -42.40
CA ASP A 28 -16.57 24.13 -41.45
C ASP A 28 -16.22 25.00 -40.25
N TRP A 29 -16.40 26.33 -40.33
CA TRP A 29 -16.03 27.29 -39.29
C TRP A 29 -16.72 27.01 -37.95
N SER A 30 -18.00 26.67 -38.00
CA SER A 30 -18.81 26.37 -36.82
C SER A 30 -18.29 25.16 -36.01
N VAL A 31 -17.46 24.31 -36.63
CA VAL A 31 -16.88 23.11 -36.01
C VAL A 31 -15.42 23.33 -35.56
N GLN A 32 -14.79 24.43 -35.98
CA GLN A 32 -13.39 24.78 -35.66
C GLN A 32 -13.22 25.49 -34.31
N TRP A 33 -14.29 26.04 -33.74
CA TRP A 33 -14.18 27.05 -32.68
C TRP A 33 -13.93 26.48 -31.27
N ILE A 34 -13.96 25.15 -31.09
CA ILE A 34 -13.75 24.49 -29.79
C ILE A 34 -12.74 23.35 -29.98
N GLY A 35 -11.77 23.25 -29.06
CA GLY A 35 -10.67 22.27 -29.08
C GLY A 35 -11.10 20.90 -29.60
N HIS A 36 -10.62 20.59 -30.80
CA HIS A 36 -10.95 19.39 -31.56
C HIS A 36 -9.72 18.50 -31.71
N TYR A 37 -9.95 17.24 -32.06
CA TYR A 37 -8.91 16.20 -32.17
C TYR A 37 -8.72 15.72 -33.62
N TRP A 38 -9.07 16.56 -34.57
CA TRP A 38 -8.91 16.31 -36.00
C TRP A 38 -8.17 17.47 -36.65
N HIS A 39 -7.39 17.16 -37.69
CA HIS A 39 -6.58 18.15 -38.40
C HIS A 39 -6.59 17.82 -39.90
N PHE A 40 -6.68 18.87 -40.72
CA PHE A 40 -6.59 18.76 -42.17
C PHE A 40 -5.59 19.80 -42.66
N GLU A 41 -4.53 19.32 -43.32
CA GLU A 41 -3.54 20.14 -44.01
C GLU A 41 -3.66 19.96 -45.53
N THR A 42 -2.80 20.67 -46.27
CA THR A 42 -2.83 20.72 -47.73
C THR A 42 -2.62 19.36 -48.41
N ASP A 43 -1.96 18.41 -47.74
CA ASP A 43 -1.77 17.03 -48.21
C ASP A 43 -3.08 16.21 -48.28
N ARG A 44 -4.12 16.63 -47.57
CA ARG A 44 -5.44 15.94 -47.52
C ARG A 44 -6.48 16.55 -48.46
N PHE A 45 -6.10 17.49 -49.33
CA PHE A 45 -7.06 18.21 -50.18
C PHE A 45 -7.91 17.28 -51.06
N ASP A 46 -7.28 16.29 -51.71
CA ASP A 46 -8.00 15.33 -52.57
C ASP A 46 -8.97 14.45 -51.79
N ASP A 47 -8.63 14.07 -50.54
CA ASP A 47 -9.51 13.30 -49.66
C ASP A 47 -10.76 14.11 -49.29
N VAL A 48 -10.58 15.41 -49.00
CA VAL A 48 -11.70 16.32 -48.69
C VAL A 48 -12.60 16.55 -49.91
N LEU A 49 -12.03 16.69 -51.11
CA LEU A 49 -12.81 16.72 -52.35
C LEU A 49 -13.60 15.43 -52.54
N GLY A 50 -13.03 14.29 -52.17
CA GLY A 50 -13.70 13.01 -52.11
C GLY A 50 -14.97 13.04 -51.25
N PHE A 51 -14.95 13.74 -50.10
CA PHE A 51 -16.14 13.87 -49.26
C PHE A 51 -17.29 14.63 -49.93
N VAL A 52 -16.98 15.69 -50.68
CA VAL A 52 -18.00 16.44 -51.43
C VAL A 52 -18.69 15.54 -52.47
N ALA A 53 -17.94 14.62 -53.08
CA ALA A 53 -18.47 13.67 -54.06
C ALA A 53 -19.26 12.50 -53.44
N ILE A 54 -18.77 11.93 -52.34
CA ILE A 54 -19.27 10.67 -51.75
C ILE A 54 -20.45 10.86 -50.80
N ARG A 55 -20.56 12.01 -50.13
CA ARG A 55 -21.63 12.24 -49.15
C ARG A 55 -23.00 12.30 -49.83
N ASP A 56 -24.06 11.90 -49.13
CA ASP A 56 -25.43 11.96 -49.68
C ASP A 56 -26.16 13.25 -49.30
N PHE A 57 -25.88 13.79 -48.11
CA PHE A 57 -26.55 14.97 -47.59
C PHE A 57 -25.95 16.27 -48.11
N LEU A 58 -26.78 17.18 -48.61
CA LEU A 58 -26.31 18.43 -49.25
C LEU A 58 -25.51 19.31 -48.28
N ASP A 59 -25.93 19.41 -47.03
CA ASP A 59 -25.25 20.25 -46.04
C ASP A 59 -23.88 19.68 -45.68
N ASP A 60 -23.72 18.35 -45.63
CA ASP A 60 -22.41 17.71 -45.48
C ASP A 60 -21.51 18.04 -46.68
N LYS A 61 -22.04 18.06 -47.90
CA LYS A 61 -21.28 18.46 -49.10
C LYS A 61 -20.83 19.92 -49.02
N LEU A 62 -21.68 20.80 -48.50
CA LEU A 62 -21.37 22.23 -48.30
C LEU A 62 -20.28 22.40 -47.22
N VAL A 63 -20.35 21.68 -46.11
CA VAL A 63 -19.32 21.67 -45.06
C VAL A 63 -17.97 21.17 -45.62
N ALA A 64 -17.99 20.06 -46.37
CA ALA A 64 -16.78 19.55 -47.03
C ALA A 64 -16.22 20.54 -48.07
N LEU A 65 -17.08 21.24 -48.81
CA LEU A 65 -16.67 22.27 -49.77
C LEU A 65 -16.04 23.49 -49.08
N SER A 66 -16.59 23.93 -47.94
CA SER A 66 -15.99 24.97 -47.09
C SER A 66 -14.60 24.56 -46.60
N LEU A 67 -14.46 23.32 -46.11
CA LEU A 67 -13.19 22.76 -45.69
C LEU A 67 -12.17 22.71 -46.84
N ALA A 68 -12.58 22.24 -48.03
CA ALA A 68 -11.72 22.19 -49.20
C ALA A 68 -11.27 23.60 -49.64
N HIS A 69 -12.18 24.58 -49.59
CA HIS A 69 -11.84 25.97 -49.89
C HIS A 69 -10.84 26.55 -48.87
N ARG A 70 -10.96 26.22 -47.58
CA ARG A 70 -9.99 26.62 -46.55
C ARG A 70 -8.60 26.06 -46.84
N LEU A 71 -8.50 24.78 -47.20
CA LEU A 71 -7.23 24.16 -47.59
C LEU A 71 -6.64 24.81 -48.86
N PHE A 72 -7.48 25.13 -49.84
CA PHE A 72 -7.09 25.88 -51.03
C PHE A 72 -6.52 27.27 -50.70
N MET A 73 -7.13 27.99 -49.74
CA MET A 73 -6.60 29.26 -49.25
C MET A 73 -5.27 29.10 -48.48
N GLN A 74 -5.10 28.01 -47.74
CA GLN A 74 -3.85 27.71 -47.02
C GLN A 74 -2.70 27.33 -47.96
N ALA A 75 -3.00 26.67 -49.08
CA ALA A 75 -2.03 26.27 -50.12
C ALA A 75 -1.62 27.40 -51.07
N ASP A 76 -1.96 28.66 -50.75
CA ASP A 76 -1.74 29.85 -51.58
C ASP A 76 -2.39 29.79 -52.98
N LYS A 77 -3.60 29.23 -53.04
CA LYS A 77 -4.52 29.24 -54.20
C LYS A 77 -3.96 28.64 -55.50
N PRO A 78 -3.56 27.35 -55.54
CA PRO A 78 -3.08 26.72 -56.77
C PRO A 78 -4.16 26.63 -57.85
N ASP A 79 -3.83 27.02 -59.09
CA ASP A 79 -4.80 27.00 -60.21
C ASP A 79 -5.39 25.60 -60.47
N ASP A 80 -4.60 24.55 -60.28
CA ASP A 80 -5.04 23.16 -60.45
C ASP A 80 -6.13 22.78 -59.44
N TRP A 81 -6.01 23.25 -58.19
CA TRP A 81 -6.99 23.00 -57.13
C TRP A 81 -8.28 23.78 -57.34
N LEU A 82 -8.19 24.98 -57.91
CA LEU A 82 -9.37 25.76 -58.30
C LEU A 82 -10.16 25.06 -59.41
N ASN A 83 -9.47 24.47 -60.38
CA ASN A 83 -10.09 23.67 -61.44
C ASN A 83 -10.78 22.42 -60.87
N GLU A 84 -10.16 21.77 -59.88
CA GLU A 84 -10.73 20.63 -59.18
C GLU A 84 -11.97 20.96 -58.35
N LEU A 85 -11.94 22.06 -57.58
CA LEU A 85 -13.13 22.58 -56.87
C LEU A 85 -14.29 22.86 -57.85
N ARG A 86 -14.02 23.53 -58.97
CA ARG A 86 -15.01 23.79 -60.02
C ARG A 86 -15.54 22.52 -60.67
N ARG A 87 -14.69 21.49 -60.80
CA ARG A 87 -15.06 20.19 -61.36
C ARG A 87 -16.00 19.43 -60.43
N VAL A 88 -15.69 19.40 -59.13
CA VAL A 88 -16.45 18.64 -58.13
C VAL A 88 -17.85 19.23 -57.87
N VAL A 89 -18.02 20.54 -57.99
CA VAL A 89 -19.35 21.18 -57.87
C VAL A 89 -20.17 21.15 -59.17
N LYS A 90 -19.58 20.70 -60.29
CA LYS A 90 -20.23 20.71 -61.62
C LYS A 90 -21.41 19.74 -61.64
N GLY A 91 -22.62 20.29 -61.79
CA GLY A 91 -23.87 19.51 -61.83
C GLY A 91 -24.77 19.68 -60.60
N ASN A 92 -24.31 20.40 -59.57
CA ASN A 92 -25.12 20.80 -58.42
C ASN A 92 -25.16 22.33 -58.30
N SER A 93 -26.34 22.94 -58.44
CA SER A 93 -26.50 24.40 -58.43
C SER A 93 -26.13 25.02 -57.08
N ASP A 94 -26.49 24.37 -55.97
CA ASP A 94 -26.28 24.88 -54.62
C ASP A 94 -24.79 24.87 -54.23
N LEU A 95 -24.06 23.81 -54.60
CA LEU A 95 -22.61 23.74 -54.39
C LEU A 95 -21.86 24.76 -55.25
N LYS A 96 -22.36 25.02 -56.47
CA LYS A 96 -21.76 26.01 -57.36
C LYS A 96 -21.96 27.43 -56.82
N GLU A 97 -23.15 27.77 -56.36
CA GLU A 97 -23.45 29.07 -55.75
C GLU A 97 -22.63 29.30 -54.46
N CYS A 98 -22.48 28.26 -53.64
CA CYS A 98 -21.64 28.30 -52.45
C CYS A 98 -20.16 28.54 -52.80
N LEU A 99 -19.61 27.80 -53.78
CA LEU A 99 -18.23 27.99 -54.23
C LEU A 99 -18.00 29.39 -54.81
N ASP A 100 -18.93 29.89 -55.63
CA ASP A 100 -18.83 31.24 -56.21
C ASP A 100 -18.85 32.33 -55.10
N THR A 101 -19.64 32.13 -54.04
CA THR A 101 -19.67 33.00 -52.86
C THR A 101 -18.36 32.95 -52.06
N LEU A 102 -17.77 31.76 -51.90
CA LEU A 102 -16.50 31.57 -51.20
C LEU A 102 -15.30 32.16 -51.96
N LEU A 103 -15.30 32.04 -53.29
CA LEU A 103 -14.24 32.56 -54.17
C LEU A 103 -14.36 34.07 -54.40
N SER A 104 -15.56 34.63 -54.31
CA SER A 104 -15.83 36.07 -54.42
C SER A 104 -16.54 36.58 -53.16
N PRO A 105 -15.88 36.57 -51.98
CA PRO A 105 -16.51 36.98 -50.74
C PRO A 105 -16.84 38.46 -50.83
N THR A 106 -18.14 38.80 -50.81
CA THR A 106 -18.57 40.19 -50.69
C THR A 106 -17.93 40.76 -49.43
N LYS A 107 -17.14 41.84 -49.55
CA LYS A 107 -16.57 42.55 -48.39
C LYS A 107 -17.72 43.13 -47.55
N SER A 108 -18.27 42.31 -46.67
CA SER A 108 -19.23 42.72 -45.66
C SER A 108 -18.54 43.67 -44.68
N GLN A 109 -19.19 44.80 -44.37
CA GLN A 109 -18.73 45.76 -43.34
C GLN A 109 -18.33 45.07 -42.03
N SER A 110 -19.00 43.98 -41.67
CA SER A 110 -18.75 43.22 -40.44
C SER A 110 -17.33 42.61 -40.37
N ASN A 111 -16.76 42.14 -41.50
CA ASN A 111 -15.41 41.57 -41.52
C ASN A 111 -14.32 42.65 -41.40
N MET A 112 -14.56 43.85 -41.95
CA MET A 112 -13.65 44.99 -41.77
C MET A 112 -13.69 45.52 -40.33
N GLU A 113 -14.88 45.64 -39.74
CA GLU A 113 -15.04 46.05 -38.34
C GLU A 113 -14.40 45.06 -37.35
N TRP A 114 -14.47 43.75 -37.63
CA TRP A 114 -13.85 42.73 -36.79
C TRP A 114 -12.32 42.77 -36.86
N ALA A 115 -11.74 42.94 -38.05
CA ALA A 115 -10.30 43.08 -38.24
C ALA A 115 -9.77 44.36 -37.56
N GLU A 116 -10.48 45.49 -37.69
CA GLU A 116 -10.14 46.73 -36.97
C GLU A 116 -10.25 46.57 -35.45
N ARG A 117 -11.28 45.86 -34.94
CA ARG A 117 -11.40 45.58 -33.51
C ARG A 117 -10.29 44.68 -32.98
N LYS A 118 -9.80 43.73 -33.79
CA LYS A 118 -8.66 42.87 -33.42
C LYS A 118 -7.36 43.68 -33.41
N ALA A 119 -7.09 44.46 -34.46
CA ALA A 119 -5.91 45.33 -34.52
C ALA A 119 -5.89 46.35 -33.38
N ARG A 120 -7.02 46.98 -33.06
CA ARG A 120 -7.12 47.89 -31.89
C ARG A 120 -6.88 47.19 -30.55
N ARG A 121 -7.28 45.92 -30.40
CA ARG A 121 -6.98 45.14 -29.19
C ARG A 121 -5.51 44.79 -29.11
N GLU A 122 -4.89 44.40 -30.22
CA GLU A 122 -3.45 44.10 -30.28
C GLU A 122 -2.60 45.35 -30.02
N GLU A 123 -2.96 46.50 -30.60
CA GLU A 123 -2.31 47.79 -30.31
C GLU A 123 -2.50 48.19 -28.84
N LYS A 124 -3.71 48.03 -28.30
CA LYS A 124 -3.99 48.32 -26.89
C LYS A 124 -3.19 47.40 -25.97
N TRP A 125 -3.09 46.10 -26.27
CA TRP A 125 -2.28 45.16 -25.50
C TRP A 125 -0.80 45.47 -25.58
N LYS A 126 -0.25 45.77 -26.76
CA LYS A 126 1.15 46.19 -26.90
C LYS A 126 1.43 47.45 -26.11
N LYS A 127 0.53 48.43 -26.16
CA LYS A 127 0.67 49.66 -25.37
C LYS A 127 0.59 49.39 -23.87
N GLU A 128 -0.33 48.54 -23.43
CA GLU A 128 -0.45 48.13 -22.02
C GLU A 128 0.75 47.30 -21.54
N GLU A 129 1.43 46.58 -22.43
CA GLU A 129 2.66 45.84 -22.16
C GLU A 129 3.85 46.80 -22.05
N GLU A 130 4.02 47.71 -23.03
CA GLU A 130 5.04 48.77 -22.99
C GLU A 130 4.90 49.69 -21.77
N ASP A 131 3.67 50.07 -21.41
CA ASP A 131 3.40 50.89 -20.23
C ASP A 131 3.67 50.10 -18.93
N ARG A 132 3.39 48.79 -18.91
CA ARG A 132 3.74 47.91 -17.77
C ARG A 132 5.25 47.76 -17.61
N ASP A 133 5.97 47.50 -18.68
CA ASP A 133 7.43 47.35 -18.68
C ASP A 133 8.11 48.64 -18.22
N ARG A 134 7.63 49.79 -18.70
CA ARG A 134 8.12 51.11 -18.28
C ARG A 134 7.85 51.39 -16.81
N ASN A 135 6.61 51.20 -16.35
CA ASN A 135 6.25 51.41 -14.95
C ASN A 135 7.05 50.48 -14.03
N ARG A 136 7.28 49.24 -14.45
CA ARG A 136 8.12 48.28 -13.72
C ARG A 136 9.58 48.73 -13.65
N ALA A 137 10.15 49.18 -14.77
CA ALA A 137 11.52 49.70 -14.80
C ALA A 137 11.68 50.95 -13.90
N GLU A 138 10.74 51.90 -13.96
CA GLU A 138 10.73 53.09 -13.11
C GLU A 138 10.61 52.72 -11.61
N TRP A 139 9.77 51.75 -11.29
CA TRP A 139 9.62 51.24 -9.92
C TRP A 139 10.90 50.57 -9.40
N VAL A 140 11.55 49.71 -10.19
CA VAL A 140 12.82 49.06 -9.82
C VAL A 140 13.90 50.11 -9.53
N GLU A 141 14.05 51.11 -10.41
CA GLU A 141 15.03 52.18 -10.22
C GLU A 141 14.71 53.07 -9.01
N HIS A 142 13.42 53.32 -8.73
CA HIS A 142 13.00 54.05 -7.54
C HIS A 142 13.38 53.32 -6.25
N LEU A 143 13.12 52.01 -6.17
CA LEU A 143 13.47 51.19 -5.01
C LEU A 143 14.98 51.12 -4.82
N LYS A 144 15.76 50.98 -5.89
CA LYS A 144 17.24 51.03 -5.82
C LYS A 144 17.77 52.36 -5.31
N ALA A 145 17.15 53.47 -5.71
CA ALA A 145 17.56 54.79 -5.26
C ALA A 145 17.21 55.06 -3.79
N THR A 146 16.12 54.44 -3.28
CA THR A 146 15.65 54.65 -1.90
C THR A 146 15.26 53.34 -1.21
N PRO A 147 16.18 52.40 -0.93
CA PRO A 147 15.83 51.08 -0.38
C PRO A 147 15.11 51.14 0.98
N ASP A 148 15.39 52.18 1.78
CA ASP A 148 14.80 52.35 3.10
C ASP A 148 13.28 52.54 3.11
N ILE A 149 12.64 52.91 2.00
CA ILE A 149 11.17 52.98 1.94
C ILE A 149 10.52 51.60 2.06
N VAL A 150 11.26 50.53 1.71
CA VAL A 150 10.81 49.15 1.90
C VAL A 150 10.94 48.75 3.37
N ARG A 151 12.04 49.17 4.02
CA ARG A 151 12.33 48.88 5.44
C ARG A 151 11.42 49.66 6.39
N HIS A 152 11.21 50.93 6.09
CA HIS A 152 10.42 51.88 6.89
C HIS A 152 9.50 52.71 5.98
N PRO A 153 8.40 52.13 5.48
CA PRO A 153 7.43 52.88 4.67
C PRO A 153 6.87 54.07 5.46
N PRO A 154 6.78 55.28 4.86
CA PRO A 154 6.22 56.44 5.54
C PRO A 154 4.74 56.24 5.86
N GLU A 155 4.29 56.75 7.02
CA GLU A 155 2.88 56.76 7.47
C GLU A 155 2.22 55.39 7.74
N LEU A 156 2.99 54.30 7.70
CA LEU A 156 2.49 52.95 7.93
C LEU A 156 2.34 52.63 9.43
N LYS A 157 1.20 52.10 9.86
CA LYS A 157 1.02 51.66 11.26
C LYS A 157 1.68 50.30 11.50
N PRO A 158 2.07 49.97 12.75
CA PRO A 158 2.53 48.62 13.09
C PRO A 158 1.51 47.55 12.67
N GLY A 159 1.97 46.53 11.92
CA GLY A 159 1.14 45.42 11.43
C GLY A 159 0.43 45.66 10.09
N GLU A 160 0.53 46.87 9.52
CA GLU A 160 0.19 47.12 8.11
C GLU A 160 1.40 46.76 7.23
N PHE A 161 1.18 46.55 5.93
CA PHE A 161 2.25 46.26 4.96
C PHE A 161 2.08 47.15 3.72
N SER A 162 3.18 47.62 3.14
CA SER A 162 3.16 48.58 2.04
C SER A 162 2.92 47.91 0.67
N ASN A 163 2.50 48.72 -0.31
CA ASN A 163 2.37 48.24 -1.69
C ASN A 163 3.72 47.78 -2.27
N ASP A 164 4.83 48.43 -1.91
CA ASP A 164 6.17 47.99 -2.37
C ASP A 164 6.54 46.62 -1.77
N GLN A 165 6.27 46.40 -0.47
CA GLN A 165 6.47 45.10 0.16
C GLN A 165 5.59 44.01 -0.48
N TYR A 166 4.34 44.33 -0.84
CA TYR A 166 3.45 43.45 -1.57
C TYR A 166 4.05 43.02 -2.92
N TRP A 167 4.46 43.98 -3.75
CA TRP A 167 4.97 43.67 -5.09
C TRP A 167 6.30 42.94 -5.04
N LEU A 168 7.19 43.26 -4.10
CA LEU A 168 8.43 42.49 -3.89
C LEU A 168 8.15 41.04 -3.47
N LEU A 169 7.17 40.81 -2.58
CA LEU A 169 6.72 39.46 -2.24
C LEU A 169 6.21 38.72 -3.50
N ARG A 170 5.44 39.41 -4.36
CA ARG A 170 4.92 38.84 -5.62
C ARG A 170 6.04 38.51 -6.62
N GLU A 171 7.11 39.28 -6.68
CA GLU A 171 8.28 38.98 -7.51
C GLU A 171 8.99 37.70 -7.02
N ILE A 172 9.06 37.47 -5.70
CA ILE A 172 9.62 36.23 -5.12
C ILE A 172 8.71 35.02 -5.44
N GLU A 173 7.39 35.17 -5.31
CA GLU A 173 6.42 34.09 -5.58
C GLU A 173 6.35 33.71 -7.07
N GLY A 174 6.57 34.68 -7.97
CA GLY A 174 6.47 34.50 -9.41
C GLY A 174 5.07 34.12 -9.89
N SER A 175 5.00 33.48 -11.06
CA SER A 175 3.75 33.04 -11.69
C SER A 175 3.37 31.57 -11.38
N GLY A 176 4.13 30.90 -10.51
CA GLY A 176 3.91 29.50 -10.13
C GLY A 176 2.73 29.31 -9.20
N LEU A 177 2.29 28.05 -9.05
CA LEU A 177 1.37 27.66 -7.97
C LEU A 177 2.13 27.71 -6.64
N ARG A 178 1.58 28.40 -5.63
CA ARG A 178 2.19 28.50 -4.29
C ARG A 178 2.23 27.12 -3.62
N THR A 179 3.40 26.73 -3.14
CA THR A 179 3.64 25.43 -2.47
C THR A 179 3.73 25.54 -0.96
N SER A 180 4.19 26.67 -0.43
CA SER A 180 4.16 27.01 1.00
C SER A 180 3.82 28.49 1.20
N ARG A 181 3.24 28.84 2.34
CA ARG A 181 3.01 30.26 2.70
C ARG A 181 4.27 30.95 3.23
N GLY A 182 5.35 30.21 3.45
CA GLY A 182 6.70 30.73 3.70
C GLY A 182 7.55 30.97 2.46
N ASP A 183 7.06 30.67 1.24
CA ASP A 183 7.87 30.75 -0.02
C ASP A 183 8.47 32.16 -0.25
N GLY A 184 7.83 33.21 0.28
CA GLY A 184 8.34 34.59 0.28
C GLY A 184 9.62 34.82 1.08
N ALA A 185 10.17 33.80 1.74
CA ALA A 185 11.39 33.87 2.54
C ALA A 185 12.67 33.94 1.70
N ASN A 186 12.64 33.53 0.42
CA ASN A 186 13.81 33.58 -0.46
C ASN A 186 14.08 35.00 -0.98
N TRP A 187 14.37 35.94 -0.07
CA TRP A 187 14.64 37.34 -0.40
C TRP A 187 15.86 37.53 -1.31
N ASN A 188 16.80 36.57 -1.33
CA ASN A 188 17.94 36.56 -2.25
C ASN A 188 17.52 36.56 -3.73
N ALA A 189 16.31 36.08 -4.04
CA ALA A 189 15.75 36.12 -5.40
C ALA A 189 15.58 37.55 -5.94
N LEU A 190 15.51 38.56 -5.06
CA LEU A 190 15.40 39.97 -5.45
C LEU A 190 16.75 40.59 -5.86
N ILE A 191 17.88 40.01 -5.46
CA ILE A 191 19.22 40.60 -5.66
C ILE A 191 19.55 40.85 -7.13
N PRO A 192 19.32 39.91 -8.08
CA PRO A 192 19.72 40.11 -9.48
C PRO A 192 19.09 41.33 -10.13
N GLU A 193 17.88 41.70 -9.73
CA GLU A 193 17.09 42.74 -10.37
C GLU A 193 17.01 44.03 -9.54
N PHE A 194 16.78 43.91 -8.24
CA PHE A 194 16.58 45.05 -7.32
C PHE A 194 17.86 45.44 -6.57
N GLY A 195 18.89 44.60 -6.58
CA GLY A 195 20.13 44.82 -5.84
C GLY A 195 20.05 44.38 -4.37
N GLU A 196 21.22 44.29 -3.73
CA GLU A 196 21.36 43.73 -2.39
C GLU A 196 20.69 44.60 -1.30
N ASP A 197 20.76 45.92 -1.42
CA ASP A 197 20.21 46.84 -0.41
C ASP A 197 18.69 46.75 -0.31
N VAL A 198 17.98 46.66 -1.46
CA VAL A 198 16.52 46.48 -1.50
C VAL A 198 16.13 45.11 -0.97
N ALA A 199 16.87 44.06 -1.35
CA ALA A 199 16.62 42.70 -0.89
C ALA A 199 16.78 42.58 0.64
N ARG A 200 17.82 43.21 1.22
CA ARG A 200 18.01 43.31 2.67
C ARG A 200 16.92 44.15 3.35
N ALA A 201 16.46 45.24 2.70
CA ALA A 201 15.37 46.06 3.22
C ALA A 201 14.04 45.27 3.29
N TYR A 202 13.73 44.48 2.27
CA TYR A 202 12.61 43.53 2.28
C TYR A 202 12.72 42.54 3.43
N ARG A 203 13.90 41.91 3.58
CA ARG A 203 14.18 40.95 4.65
C ARG A 203 13.92 41.55 6.03
N ASP A 204 14.53 42.70 6.32
CA ASP A 204 14.41 43.37 7.61
C ASP A 204 12.95 43.81 7.89
N ALA A 205 12.24 44.27 6.86
CA ALA A 205 10.83 44.62 6.95
C ALA A 205 9.96 43.41 7.28
N ALA A 206 10.18 42.26 6.62
CA ALA A 206 9.44 41.04 6.87
C ALA A 206 9.66 40.53 8.31
N ILE A 207 10.92 40.53 8.79
CA ILE A 207 11.30 40.17 10.16
C ILE A 207 10.62 41.07 11.20
N LEU A 208 10.55 42.39 10.93
CA LEU A 208 9.86 43.32 11.82
C LEU A 208 8.33 43.14 11.76
N HIS A 209 7.79 42.81 10.59
CA HIS A 209 6.35 42.70 10.37
C HIS A 209 5.72 41.56 11.16
N TRP A 210 6.34 40.38 11.21
CA TRP A 210 5.75 39.23 11.90
C TRP A 210 5.59 39.45 13.42
N ARG A 211 6.44 40.29 14.02
CA ARG A 211 6.33 40.69 15.44
C ARG A 211 5.16 41.62 15.73
N ASN A 212 4.75 42.43 14.74
CA ASN A 212 3.71 43.44 14.89
C ASN A 212 2.34 42.96 14.37
N PHE A 213 2.33 42.09 13.36
CA PHE A 213 1.12 41.48 12.84
C PHE A 213 0.67 40.35 13.78
N THR A 214 -0.61 40.35 14.16
CA THR A 214 -1.19 39.30 15.02
C THR A 214 -2.21 38.50 14.23
N PRO A 215 -1.89 37.26 13.81
CA PRO A 215 -2.85 36.42 13.12
C PRO A 215 -3.96 35.98 14.09
N GLY A 216 -5.20 35.94 13.60
CA GLY A 216 -6.34 35.45 14.36
C GLY A 216 -6.32 33.92 14.50
N LEU A 217 -6.85 33.40 15.60
CA LEU A 217 -7.05 31.96 15.82
C LEU A 217 -8.53 31.62 15.85
N ARG A 218 -8.89 30.43 15.38
CA ARG A 218 -10.29 29.98 15.39
C ARG A 218 -10.80 29.77 16.82
N SER A 219 -9.94 29.29 17.72
CA SER A 219 -10.24 29.14 19.14
C SER A 219 -10.64 30.46 19.83
N GLU A 220 -10.23 31.59 19.28
CA GLU A 220 -10.53 32.95 19.75
C GLU A 220 -11.74 33.58 19.02
N GLY A 221 -12.44 32.83 18.17
CA GLY A 221 -13.61 33.29 17.43
C GLY A 221 -13.31 34.16 16.19
N GLN A 222 -12.07 34.14 15.69
CA GLN A 222 -11.69 34.89 14.49
C GLN A 222 -12.09 34.19 13.19
N ASP A 223 -12.43 34.97 12.16
CA ASP A 223 -12.70 34.43 10.82
C ASP A 223 -11.39 34.14 10.08
N THR A 224 -11.21 32.88 9.69
CA THR A 224 -9.99 32.39 9.02
C THR A 224 -10.23 32.01 7.56
N ARG A 225 -11.38 32.41 6.99
CA ARG A 225 -11.72 32.14 5.58
C ARG A 225 -10.91 32.97 4.59
N SER A 226 -10.35 34.10 5.02
CA SER A 226 -9.52 34.98 4.18
C SER A 226 -8.06 34.89 4.60
N ILE A 227 -7.16 34.80 3.63
CA ILE A 227 -5.72 34.76 3.83
C ILE A 227 -5.15 36.07 3.27
N PRO A 228 -4.97 37.12 4.10
CA PRO A 228 -4.44 38.40 3.63
C PRO A 228 -2.95 38.29 3.28
N TYR A 229 -2.48 39.07 2.30
CA TYR A 229 -1.05 39.14 1.98
C TYR A 229 -0.18 39.65 3.14
N SER A 230 -0.75 40.43 4.06
CA SER A 230 -0.07 40.81 5.31
C SER A 230 0.32 39.59 6.17
N LEU A 231 -0.54 38.56 6.23
CA LEU A 231 -0.22 37.30 6.91
C LEU A 231 0.91 36.56 6.18
N ILE A 232 0.84 36.47 4.84
CA ILE A 232 1.85 35.78 4.03
C ILE A 232 3.22 36.46 4.19
N PHE A 233 3.25 37.79 4.19
CA PHE A 233 4.47 38.56 4.42
C PHE A 233 5.05 38.34 5.82
N ALA A 234 4.19 38.26 6.84
CA ALA A 234 4.61 37.91 8.21
C ALA A 234 5.16 36.47 8.29
N MET A 235 4.53 35.51 7.62
CA MET A 235 5.00 34.12 7.57
C MET A 235 6.37 34.01 6.88
N ALA A 236 6.59 34.76 5.80
CA ALA A 236 7.92 34.89 5.20
C ALA A 236 8.94 35.47 6.19
N GLY A 237 8.56 36.49 6.97
CA GLY A 237 9.42 37.11 7.97
C GLY A 237 9.93 36.17 9.06
N ILE A 238 9.04 35.34 9.64
CA ILE A 238 9.45 34.37 10.67
C ILE A 238 10.31 33.23 10.08
N GLU A 239 10.01 32.79 8.85
CA GLU A 239 10.79 31.75 8.17
C GLU A 239 12.21 32.26 7.84
N ILE A 240 12.34 33.50 7.37
CA ILE A 240 13.64 34.17 7.18
C ILE A 240 14.41 34.16 8.49
N GLU A 241 13.82 34.67 9.58
CA GLU A 241 14.52 34.77 10.85
C GLU A 241 14.95 33.41 11.40
N ALA A 242 14.07 32.41 11.31
CA ALA A 242 14.38 31.05 11.72
C ALA A 242 15.50 30.40 10.90
N SER A 243 15.57 30.71 9.59
CA SER A 243 16.60 30.18 8.70
C SER A 243 17.97 30.87 8.86
N GLU A 244 18.00 32.16 9.18
CA GLU A 244 19.25 32.94 9.30
C GLU A 244 19.85 32.92 10.71
N ILE A 245 19.03 32.80 11.76
CA ILE A 245 19.52 32.76 13.14
C ILE A 245 19.81 31.32 13.56
N VAL A 246 21.10 30.97 13.62
CA VAL A 246 21.60 29.63 13.98
C VAL A 246 21.01 29.06 15.29
N ASN A 247 20.72 29.94 16.27
CA ASN A 247 20.16 29.55 17.57
C ASN A 247 18.67 29.90 17.72
N PHE A 248 17.92 30.07 16.63
CA PHE A 248 16.48 30.27 16.73
C PHE A 248 15.82 29.04 17.40
N PRO A 249 14.87 29.20 18.34
CA PRO A 249 14.31 30.43 18.91
C PRO A 249 14.90 30.89 20.27
N VAL A 250 16.10 30.45 20.67
CA VAL A 250 16.64 30.59 22.05
C VAL A 250 16.64 32.03 22.57
N ASN A 251 16.71 33.02 21.68
CA ASN A 251 16.75 34.43 22.03
C ASN A 251 15.36 35.09 22.17
N LEU A 252 14.28 34.38 21.88
CA LEU A 252 12.92 34.92 21.98
C LEU A 252 12.40 34.89 23.41
N ALA A 253 11.71 35.95 23.83
CA ALA A 253 10.97 35.95 25.08
C ALA A 253 9.73 35.03 24.97
N GLU A 254 9.22 34.52 26.10
CA GLU A 254 8.02 33.67 26.10
C GLU A 254 6.83 34.31 25.37
N ALA A 255 6.63 35.62 25.51
CA ALA A 255 5.58 36.35 24.80
C ALA A 255 5.77 36.33 23.28
N GLU A 256 7.01 36.45 22.79
CA GLU A 256 7.33 36.38 21.36
C GLU A 256 7.16 34.95 20.84
N VAL A 257 7.49 33.93 21.62
CA VAL A 257 7.25 32.52 21.27
C VAL A 257 5.76 32.23 21.18
N ARG A 258 4.95 32.69 22.15
CA ARG A 258 3.49 32.55 22.10
C ARG A 258 2.90 33.25 20.88
N HIS A 259 3.43 34.41 20.52
CA HIS A 259 3.05 35.16 19.32
C HIS A 259 3.40 34.42 18.04
N ALA A 260 4.63 33.91 17.93
CA ALA A 260 5.09 33.10 16.80
C ALA A 260 4.22 31.84 16.60
N LEU A 261 3.84 31.16 17.68
CA LEU A 261 3.03 29.95 17.61
C LEU A 261 1.61 30.17 17.06
N ARG A 262 1.12 31.42 17.00
CA ARG A 262 -0.16 31.72 16.35
C ARG A 262 -0.13 31.50 14.83
N TYR A 263 1.06 31.47 14.22
CA TYR A 263 1.23 31.30 12.77
C TYR A 263 1.18 29.84 12.30
N ILE A 264 1.30 28.86 13.20
CA ILE A 264 1.48 27.43 12.81
C ILE A 264 0.28 26.86 12.06
N VAL A 265 -0.94 27.27 12.43
CA VAL A 265 -2.19 26.80 11.82
C VAL A 265 -2.47 27.44 10.46
N TRP A 266 -1.70 28.47 10.12
CA TRP A 266 -1.83 29.22 8.89
C TRP A 266 -0.91 28.69 7.80
N GLU A 267 -0.16 27.61 7.99
CA GLU A 267 0.61 26.98 6.92
C GLU A 267 -0.31 26.19 5.96
N LEU A 268 0.05 26.16 4.67
CA LEU A 268 -0.80 25.56 3.63
C LEU A 268 -0.73 24.04 3.65
N ASN A 269 0.46 23.49 3.86
CA ASN A 269 0.74 22.06 3.73
C ASN A 269 1.44 21.53 4.98
N GLY A 270 0.73 21.46 6.11
CA GLY A 270 1.28 20.95 7.37
C GLY A 270 1.65 22.05 8.35
N PHE A 271 2.90 22.04 8.83
CA PHE A 271 3.42 23.01 9.79
C PHE A 271 4.67 23.71 9.26
N PRO A 272 4.97 24.93 9.72
CA PRO A 272 6.21 25.62 9.37
C PRO A 272 7.46 24.83 9.80
N GLY A 273 8.54 24.93 9.01
CA GLY A 273 9.78 24.17 9.24
C GLY A 273 10.47 24.48 10.58
N TRP A 274 10.23 25.66 11.14
CA TRP A 274 10.77 26.08 12.42
C TRP A 274 10.05 25.51 13.66
N LEU A 275 8.85 24.93 13.51
CA LEU A 275 8.04 24.47 14.65
C LEU A 275 8.77 23.43 15.51
N GLU A 276 9.44 22.46 14.87
CA GLU A 276 10.16 21.41 15.60
C GLU A 276 11.34 21.99 16.41
N GLN A 277 12.04 22.99 15.86
CA GLN A 277 13.11 23.70 16.58
C GLN A 277 12.55 24.44 17.79
N VAL A 278 11.39 25.08 17.65
CA VAL A 278 10.72 25.75 18.75
C VAL A 278 10.28 24.76 19.83
N HIS A 279 9.74 23.61 19.45
CA HIS A 279 9.37 22.56 20.40
C HIS A 279 10.56 22.05 21.22
N ARG A 280 11.74 21.89 20.62
CA ARG A 280 12.95 21.42 21.34
C ARG A 280 13.36 22.37 22.47
N VAL A 281 13.12 23.68 22.33
CA VAL A 281 13.48 24.69 23.34
C VAL A 281 12.31 24.99 24.29
N TYR A 282 11.09 25.07 23.77
CA TYR A 282 9.88 25.45 24.52
C TYR A 282 8.76 24.40 24.42
N PRO A 283 8.99 23.14 24.82
CA PRO A 283 8.06 22.03 24.56
C PRO A 283 6.68 22.24 25.18
N LYS A 284 6.63 22.79 26.40
CA LYS A 284 5.36 23.06 27.12
C LYS A 284 4.49 24.10 26.39
N LEU A 285 5.10 25.20 25.94
CA LEU A 285 4.36 26.27 25.25
C LEU A 285 3.79 25.78 23.92
N VAL A 286 4.57 25.01 23.17
CA VAL A 286 4.13 24.40 21.91
C VAL A 286 2.97 23.45 22.16
N LEU A 287 3.10 22.55 23.15
CA LEU A 287 2.06 21.60 23.49
C LEU A 287 0.76 22.30 23.92
N ASP A 288 0.84 23.32 24.78
CA ASP A 288 -0.34 24.05 25.27
C ASP A 288 -1.15 24.69 24.12
N ILE A 289 -0.48 25.32 23.15
CA ILE A 289 -1.14 25.95 22.01
C ILE A 289 -1.72 24.90 21.06
N ILE A 290 -0.97 23.83 20.76
CA ILE A 290 -1.47 22.74 19.93
C ILE A 290 -2.69 22.08 20.56
N LEU A 291 -2.65 21.80 21.87
CA LEU A 291 -3.80 21.23 22.57
C LEU A 291 -4.99 22.18 22.59
N THR A 292 -4.77 23.49 22.71
CA THR A 292 -5.87 24.47 22.69
C THR A 292 -6.62 24.45 21.35
N GLU A 293 -5.89 24.49 20.24
CA GLU A 293 -6.49 24.42 18.90
C GLU A 293 -7.06 23.03 18.59
N LEU A 294 -6.41 21.95 19.06
CA LEU A 294 -6.89 20.58 18.90
C LEU A 294 -8.23 20.37 19.60
N HIS A 295 -8.34 20.74 20.89
CA HIS A 295 -9.61 20.62 21.62
C HIS A 295 -10.70 21.49 20.98
N TRP A 296 -10.34 22.66 20.45
CA TRP A 296 -11.29 23.49 19.73
C TRP A 296 -11.80 22.81 18.45
N GLU A 297 -10.93 22.23 17.63
CA GLU A 297 -11.33 21.47 16.43
C GLU A 297 -12.20 20.27 16.79
N LEU A 298 -11.83 19.50 17.83
CA LEU A 298 -12.61 18.35 18.30
C LEU A 298 -14.02 18.74 18.78
N ALA A 299 -14.17 19.91 19.41
CA ALA A 299 -15.46 20.40 19.90
C ALA A 299 -16.38 20.98 18.82
N HIS A 300 -15.81 21.43 17.69
CA HIS A 300 -16.53 22.19 16.65
C HIS A 300 -16.57 21.51 15.28
N THR A 301 -16.13 20.25 15.18
CA THR A 301 -16.24 19.49 13.94
C THR A 301 -17.61 18.81 13.85
N ASP A 302 -18.36 19.16 12.82
CA ASP A 302 -19.67 18.56 12.53
C ASP A 302 -19.52 17.12 12.01
N ALA A 303 -20.57 16.30 12.16
CA ALA A 303 -20.57 14.90 11.73
C ALA A 303 -20.27 14.71 10.23
N ASP A 304 -20.83 15.58 9.38
CA ASP A 304 -20.77 15.45 7.92
C ASP A 304 -19.72 16.35 7.24
N GLN A 305 -19.11 17.27 7.99
CA GLN A 305 -18.13 18.22 7.45
C GLN A 305 -16.82 18.15 8.24
N PRO A 306 -15.84 17.35 7.77
CA PRO A 306 -14.54 17.30 8.43
C PRO A 306 -13.89 18.68 8.34
N MET A 307 -13.34 19.13 9.47
CA MET A 307 -12.51 20.31 9.50
C MET A 307 -11.08 19.92 9.10
N HIS A 308 -10.49 20.66 8.16
CA HIS A 308 -9.08 20.52 7.81
C HIS A 308 -8.29 21.67 8.43
N TYR A 309 -8.09 21.60 9.75
CA TYR A 309 -7.45 22.68 10.51
C TYR A 309 -6.10 22.25 11.09
N ILE A 310 -6.06 21.73 12.32
CA ILE A 310 -4.81 21.31 12.97
C ILE A 310 -4.65 19.78 12.96
N LEU A 311 -5.74 19.02 13.11
CA LEU A 311 -5.67 17.56 13.30
C LEU A 311 -5.09 16.82 12.09
N HIS A 312 -5.49 17.21 10.88
CA HIS A 312 -4.91 16.68 9.63
C HIS A 312 -3.40 16.91 9.55
N HIS A 313 -2.93 18.11 9.91
CA HIS A 313 -1.50 18.44 9.91
C HIS A 313 -0.74 17.69 11.01
N LEU A 314 -1.34 17.50 12.19
CA LEU A 314 -0.73 16.70 13.27
C LEU A 314 -0.48 15.27 12.82
N VAL A 315 -1.45 14.65 12.14
CA VAL A 315 -1.32 13.27 11.63
C VAL A 315 -0.19 13.14 10.62
N TYR A 316 -0.15 13.97 9.59
CA TYR A 316 0.74 13.75 8.44
C TYR A 316 2.07 14.53 8.50
N SER A 317 2.15 15.61 9.27
CA SER A 317 3.31 16.52 9.26
C SER A 317 4.01 16.64 10.61
N ALA A 318 3.43 16.15 11.71
CA ALA A 318 4.06 16.18 13.03
C ALA A 318 4.00 14.84 13.80
N PRO A 319 4.47 13.71 13.23
CA PRO A 319 4.48 12.43 13.93
C PRO A 319 5.28 12.42 15.24
N TRP A 320 6.32 13.25 15.34
CA TRP A 320 7.11 13.46 16.55
C TRP A 320 6.30 14.04 17.73
N MET A 321 5.12 14.63 17.48
CA MET A 321 4.22 15.12 18.54
C MET A 321 3.29 14.05 19.11
N HIS A 322 3.08 12.93 18.41
CA HIS A 322 1.98 12.01 18.69
C HIS A 322 1.99 11.50 20.14
N GLN A 323 3.16 11.10 20.66
CA GLN A 323 3.34 10.65 22.04
C GLN A 323 2.84 11.66 23.10
N TYR A 324 2.95 12.97 22.83
CA TYR A 324 2.53 14.01 23.77
C TYR A 324 1.02 14.29 23.69
N LEU A 325 0.37 13.92 22.59
CA LEU A 325 -1.06 14.10 22.34
C LEU A 325 -1.90 12.92 22.83
N VAL A 326 -1.30 11.72 22.94
CA VAL A 326 -1.99 10.48 23.36
C VAL A 326 -2.85 10.68 24.61
N PRO A 327 -2.36 11.27 25.72
CA PRO A 327 -3.17 11.39 26.94
C PRO A 327 -4.43 12.23 26.71
N SER A 328 -4.30 13.40 26.08
CA SER A 328 -5.43 14.31 25.84
C SER A 328 -6.45 13.73 24.86
N ILE A 329 -5.99 13.08 23.79
CA ILE A 329 -6.89 12.45 22.82
C ILE A 329 -7.65 11.28 23.44
N ARG A 330 -6.96 10.44 24.24
CA ARG A 330 -7.60 9.34 24.95
C ARG A 330 -8.69 9.87 25.89
N ASP A 331 -8.34 10.81 26.75
CA ASP A 331 -9.26 11.38 27.74
C ASP A 331 -10.48 12.04 27.05
N TRP A 332 -10.27 12.70 25.91
CA TRP A 332 -11.35 13.26 25.09
C TRP A 332 -12.28 12.19 24.52
N ILE A 333 -11.71 11.15 23.90
CA ILE A 333 -12.49 10.05 23.33
C ILE A 333 -13.33 9.41 24.42
N GLU A 334 -12.74 9.11 25.58
CA GLU A 334 -13.45 8.49 26.72
C GLU A 334 -14.67 9.32 27.15
N GLN A 335 -14.52 10.63 27.30
CA GLN A 335 -15.52 11.52 27.91
C GLN A 335 -16.63 11.98 26.96
N THR A 336 -16.30 12.36 25.72
CA THR A 336 -17.22 13.10 24.85
C THR A 336 -17.69 12.28 23.64
N GLY A 337 -16.90 11.28 23.22
CA GLY A 337 -17.12 10.60 21.95
C GLY A 337 -16.79 11.48 20.74
N ILE A 338 -16.56 10.87 19.57
CA ILE A 338 -16.22 11.57 18.33
C ILE A 338 -17.22 11.14 17.24
N ILE A 339 -18.06 12.07 16.79
CA ILE A 339 -19.15 11.76 15.85
C ILE A 339 -18.65 11.75 14.39
N ASN A 340 -17.65 12.56 14.06
CA ASN A 340 -17.09 12.61 12.70
C ASN A 340 -16.13 11.42 12.44
N PRO A 341 -16.38 10.56 11.44
CA PRO A 341 -15.55 9.38 11.18
C PRO A 341 -14.09 9.68 10.78
N GLU A 342 -13.84 10.80 10.08
CA GLU A 342 -12.48 11.18 9.68
C GLU A 342 -11.68 11.74 10.87
N VAL A 343 -12.32 12.53 11.73
CA VAL A 343 -11.70 12.97 13.00
C VAL A 343 -11.34 11.77 13.86
N LEU A 344 -12.26 10.80 13.99
CA LEU A 344 -11.97 9.59 14.76
C LEU A 344 -10.79 8.82 14.15
N ARG A 345 -10.74 8.70 12.81
CA ARG A 345 -9.62 8.07 12.11
C ARG A 345 -8.28 8.76 12.44
N TYR A 346 -8.25 10.09 12.45
CA TYR A 346 -7.05 10.85 12.82
C TYR A 346 -6.65 10.65 14.28
N CYS A 347 -7.61 10.65 15.20
CA CYS A 347 -7.33 10.39 16.61
C CYS A 347 -6.78 8.97 16.84
N ILE A 348 -7.39 7.95 16.23
CA ILE A 348 -6.89 6.57 16.29
C ILE A 348 -5.48 6.48 15.71
N HIS A 349 -5.21 7.16 14.58
CA HIS A 349 -3.87 7.22 14.01
C HIS A 349 -2.86 7.73 15.02
N ILE A 350 -3.14 8.87 15.68
CA ILE A 350 -2.24 9.48 16.67
C ILE A 350 -2.04 8.56 17.89
N LEU A 351 -3.09 7.86 18.33
CA LEU A 351 -2.98 6.88 19.42
C LEU A 351 -2.00 5.75 19.05
N LEU A 352 -2.14 5.18 17.85
CA LEU A 352 -1.32 4.05 17.42
C LEU A 352 0.13 4.45 17.09
N SER A 353 0.35 5.62 16.51
CA SER A 353 1.70 6.13 16.18
C SER A 353 2.43 6.72 17.39
N GLY A 354 1.69 7.24 18.37
CA GLY A 354 2.22 7.83 19.60
C GLY A 354 2.68 6.82 20.65
N ASP A 355 2.83 5.55 20.28
CA ASP A 355 3.20 4.43 21.15
C ASP A 355 2.27 4.27 22.37
N ALA A 356 0.97 4.53 22.17
CA ALA A 356 -0.01 4.18 23.19
C ALA A 356 0.03 2.66 23.44
N ASP A 357 -0.02 2.28 24.70
CA ASP A 357 -0.08 0.89 25.12
C ASP A 357 -1.28 0.18 24.46
N GLY A 358 -1.02 -0.95 23.81
CA GLY A 358 -2.02 -1.66 23.00
C GLY A 358 -3.17 -2.21 23.84
N GLU A 359 -2.88 -2.61 25.09
CA GLU A 359 -3.90 -3.06 26.02
C GLU A 359 -4.83 -1.90 26.40
N THR A 360 -4.28 -0.71 26.63
CA THR A 360 -5.04 0.51 26.92
C THR A 360 -5.95 0.91 25.75
N VAL A 361 -5.44 0.90 24.52
CA VAL A 361 -6.26 1.23 23.33
C VAL A 361 -7.30 0.14 23.06
N SER A 362 -6.98 -1.13 23.29
CA SER A 362 -7.93 -2.25 23.18
C SER A 362 -9.08 -2.10 24.18
N LYS A 363 -8.77 -1.75 25.44
CA LYS A 363 -9.78 -1.44 26.47
C LYS A 363 -10.66 -0.26 26.08
N LEU A 364 -10.10 0.79 25.48
CA LEU A 364 -10.86 1.92 24.97
C LEU A 364 -11.84 1.50 23.88
N ALA A 365 -11.39 0.67 22.92
CA ALA A 365 -12.25 0.13 21.88
C ALA A 365 -13.40 -0.71 22.46
N GLN A 366 -13.10 -1.61 23.41
CA GLN A 366 -14.12 -2.40 24.10
C GLN A 366 -15.13 -1.54 24.88
N LEU A 367 -14.66 -0.50 25.59
CA LEU A 367 -15.52 0.45 26.30
C LEU A 367 -16.48 1.15 25.32
N LYS A 368 -15.97 1.57 24.15
CA LYS A 368 -16.78 2.22 23.13
C LYS A 368 -17.77 1.27 22.46
N ILE A 369 -17.41 0.00 22.27
CA ILE A 369 -18.34 -1.02 21.79
C ILE A 369 -19.46 -1.26 22.81
N ALA A 370 -19.13 -1.38 24.10
CA ALA A 370 -20.11 -1.67 25.15
C ALA A 370 -21.09 -0.53 25.43
N ASN A 371 -20.64 0.73 25.28
CA ASN A 371 -21.44 1.92 25.61
C ASN A 371 -22.19 2.53 24.41
N ASN A 372 -22.13 1.92 23.22
CA ASN A 372 -22.71 2.54 22.02
C ASN A 372 -24.23 2.33 21.93
N ALA A 373 -25.00 3.42 22.03
CA ALA A 373 -26.45 3.39 21.97
C ALA A 373 -27.03 3.63 20.55
N GLU A 374 -26.23 4.14 19.60
CA GLU A 374 -26.74 4.63 18.29
C GLU A 374 -26.03 4.05 17.06
N ASN A 375 -25.22 2.99 17.20
CA ASN A 375 -24.62 2.18 16.11
C ASN A 375 -23.68 2.90 15.12
N GLU A 376 -23.61 4.21 15.08
CA GLU A 376 -22.70 4.90 14.17
C GLU A 376 -21.25 4.67 14.65
N GLN A 377 -20.44 4.01 13.82
CA GLN A 377 -19.00 3.72 13.99
C GLN A 377 -18.58 2.47 14.78
N LEU A 378 -19.47 1.53 15.13
CA LEU A 378 -19.05 0.25 15.75
C LEU A 378 -18.01 -0.51 14.91
N ALA A 379 -18.18 -0.52 13.60
CA ALA A 379 -17.24 -1.10 12.65
C ALA A 379 -15.78 -0.60 12.82
N VAL A 380 -15.59 0.69 13.15
CA VAL A 380 -14.26 1.28 13.36
C VAL A 380 -13.63 0.74 14.64
N TRP A 381 -14.40 0.65 15.72
CA TRP A 381 -13.91 0.15 17.01
C TRP A 381 -13.62 -1.35 16.97
N PHE A 382 -14.47 -2.14 16.30
CA PHE A 382 -14.18 -3.56 16.07
C PHE A 382 -12.94 -3.75 15.19
N ALA A 383 -12.75 -2.94 14.15
CA ALA A 383 -11.55 -3.01 13.31
C ALA A 383 -10.29 -2.69 14.12
N LEU A 384 -10.33 -1.66 14.97
CA LEU A 384 -9.23 -1.32 15.88
C LEU A 384 -8.94 -2.44 16.87
N TRP A 385 -9.97 -3.05 17.47
CA TRP A 385 -9.77 -4.14 18.42
C TRP A 385 -9.17 -5.38 17.75
N VAL A 386 -9.63 -5.76 16.56
CA VAL A 386 -9.05 -6.88 15.77
C VAL A 386 -7.61 -6.61 15.34
N ASP A 387 -7.25 -5.36 15.06
CA ASP A 387 -5.85 -5.00 14.75
C ASP A 387 -4.91 -5.16 15.96
N LEU A 388 -5.43 -4.97 17.18
CA LEU A 388 -4.68 -5.01 18.43
C LEU A 388 -4.69 -6.36 19.16
N ASP A 389 -5.79 -7.10 19.09
CA ASP A 389 -6.04 -8.36 19.80
C ASP A 389 -7.10 -9.17 19.05
N ALA A 390 -6.65 -9.93 18.05
CA ALA A 390 -7.50 -10.65 17.13
C ALA A 390 -8.15 -11.91 17.75
N GLU A 391 -7.48 -12.53 18.74
CA GLU A 391 -7.97 -13.76 19.38
C GLU A 391 -9.30 -13.52 20.10
N GLU A 392 -9.41 -12.43 20.87
CA GLU A 392 -10.64 -12.08 21.60
C GLU A 392 -11.63 -11.30 20.73
N ALA A 393 -11.14 -10.44 19.81
CA ALA A 393 -12.00 -9.55 19.04
C ALA A 393 -12.77 -10.25 17.91
N ILE A 394 -12.17 -11.23 17.21
CA ILE A 394 -12.83 -11.90 16.08
C ILE A 394 -14.11 -12.64 16.52
N PRO A 395 -14.13 -13.41 17.62
CA PRO A 395 -15.36 -13.98 18.17
C PRO A 395 -16.41 -12.91 18.51
N ALA A 396 -16.00 -11.77 19.06
CA ALA A 396 -16.92 -10.67 19.37
C ALA A 396 -17.54 -10.05 18.11
N VAL A 397 -16.78 -9.91 17.01
CA VAL A 397 -17.29 -9.48 15.71
C VAL A 397 -18.31 -10.48 15.16
N GLU A 398 -18.05 -11.79 15.25
CA GLU A 398 -19.00 -12.81 14.80
C GLU A 398 -20.33 -12.74 15.58
N ILE A 399 -20.26 -12.59 16.91
CA ILE A 399 -21.45 -12.40 17.75
C ILE A 399 -22.21 -11.14 17.36
N TRP A 400 -21.50 -10.01 17.21
CA TRP A 400 -22.10 -8.73 16.82
C TRP A 400 -22.85 -8.84 15.48
N LEU A 401 -22.20 -9.35 14.43
CA LEU A 401 -22.81 -9.49 13.11
C LEU A 401 -23.97 -10.49 13.11
N SER A 402 -23.94 -11.52 13.96
CA SER A 402 -25.01 -12.52 14.06
C SER A 402 -26.30 -12.00 14.71
N ASN A 403 -26.21 -10.94 15.52
CA ASN A 403 -27.34 -10.31 16.19
C ASN A 403 -28.07 -9.27 15.32
N LEU A 404 -27.50 -8.91 14.17
CA LEU A 404 -28.06 -7.95 13.23
C LEU A 404 -28.98 -8.63 12.19
N SER A 405 -29.82 -7.83 11.53
CA SER A 405 -30.55 -8.29 10.35
C SER A 405 -29.57 -8.64 9.23
N ALA A 406 -29.97 -9.47 8.26
CA ALA A 406 -29.07 -9.87 7.17
C ALA A 406 -28.57 -8.68 6.33
N GLU A 407 -29.40 -7.63 6.17
CA GLU A 407 -29.04 -6.41 5.45
C GLU A 407 -28.06 -5.55 6.27
N ASP A 408 -28.37 -5.32 7.54
CA ASP A 408 -27.50 -4.54 8.43
C ASP A 408 -26.16 -5.25 8.67
N ALA A 409 -26.17 -6.56 8.89
CA ALA A 409 -24.95 -7.35 9.05
C ALA A 409 -24.06 -7.29 7.80
N SER A 410 -24.66 -7.25 6.60
CA SER A 410 -23.91 -7.08 5.36
C SER A 410 -23.29 -5.69 5.26
N LYS A 411 -24.04 -4.64 5.61
CA LYS A 411 -23.55 -3.26 5.61
C LYS A 411 -22.42 -3.07 6.63
N GLU A 412 -22.62 -3.54 7.86
CA GLU A 412 -21.64 -3.46 8.94
C GLU A 412 -20.39 -4.29 8.67
N ALA A 413 -20.51 -5.49 8.08
CA ALA A 413 -19.35 -6.27 7.66
C ALA A 413 -18.52 -5.55 6.58
N GLN A 414 -19.18 -4.87 5.63
CA GLN A 414 -18.50 -4.06 4.62
C GLN A 414 -17.76 -2.87 5.25
N LEU A 415 -18.39 -2.16 6.19
CA LEU A 415 -17.74 -1.08 6.93
C LEU A 415 -16.56 -1.59 7.77
N PHE A 416 -16.75 -2.70 8.49
CA PHE A 416 -15.72 -3.29 9.34
C PHE A 416 -14.49 -3.70 8.53
N VAL A 417 -14.67 -4.48 7.45
CA VAL A 417 -13.53 -5.00 6.69
C VAL A 417 -12.77 -3.90 5.97
N THR A 418 -13.46 -2.86 5.49
CA THR A 418 -12.83 -1.71 4.83
C THR A 418 -12.07 -0.83 5.82
N LYS A 419 -12.52 -0.74 7.08
CA LYS A 419 -11.76 -0.04 8.13
C LYS A 419 -10.57 -0.85 8.63
N LEU A 420 -10.67 -2.18 8.68
CA LEU A 420 -9.55 -3.07 9.06
C LEU A 420 -8.45 -3.10 7.99
N MET A 421 -8.85 -3.27 6.72
CA MET A 421 -7.90 -3.47 5.61
C MET A 421 -7.45 -2.17 4.94
N GLY A 422 -8.23 -1.09 5.06
CA GLY A 422 -8.10 0.12 4.25
C GLY A 422 -8.86 0.02 2.92
N THR A 423 -8.79 1.08 2.11
CA THR A 423 -9.42 1.17 0.78
C THR A 423 -8.38 1.35 -0.31
N ARG A 424 -8.80 1.33 -1.59
CA ARG A 424 -7.88 1.61 -2.71
C ARG A 424 -7.34 3.04 -2.72
N GLN A 425 -8.11 4.00 -2.19
CA GLN A 425 -7.76 5.42 -2.16
C GLN A 425 -7.08 5.82 -0.84
N SER A 426 -7.37 5.08 0.22
CA SER A 426 -6.66 5.14 1.49
C SER A 426 -6.07 3.76 1.77
N SER A 427 -4.87 3.51 1.24
CA SER A 427 -4.00 2.51 1.87
C SER A 427 -4.03 2.80 3.37
N ASN A 428 -4.19 1.78 4.20
CA ASN A 428 -4.06 1.91 5.64
C ASN A 428 -2.60 2.32 5.94
N THR A 429 -2.28 3.61 5.73
CA THR A 429 -0.98 4.26 5.98
C THR A 429 -0.89 4.69 7.43
N GLY A 430 -1.88 4.33 8.24
CA GLY A 430 -1.77 4.37 9.68
C GLY A 430 -0.89 3.23 10.19
N PRO A 431 -0.24 3.41 11.34
CA PRO A 431 0.38 2.30 12.05
C PRO A 431 -0.73 1.37 12.52
N GLY A 432 -0.86 0.22 11.87
CA GLY A 432 -1.62 -0.92 12.39
C GLY A 432 -0.64 -1.91 13.02
N ARG A 433 -1.01 -2.51 14.16
CA ARG A 433 -0.22 -3.57 14.79
C ARG A 433 -0.35 -4.89 14.02
N GLY A 434 -1.51 -5.12 13.39
CA GLY A 434 -1.72 -6.24 12.49
C GLY A 434 -1.73 -7.60 13.20
N ASP A 435 -2.22 -7.69 14.43
CA ASP A 435 -2.27 -8.95 15.20
C ASP A 435 -3.03 -10.08 14.46
N PHE A 436 -4.06 -9.70 13.70
CA PHE A 436 -4.83 -10.61 12.85
C PHE A 436 -4.05 -11.21 11.67
N ARG A 437 -2.82 -10.77 11.37
CA ARG A 437 -2.04 -11.19 10.19
C ARG A 437 -1.31 -12.52 10.37
N ASN A 438 -1.97 -13.49 11.01
CA ASN A 438 -1.53 -14.88 11.07
C ASN A 438 -2.52 -15.80 10.37
N VAL A 439 -2.10 -17.04 10.07
CA VAL A 439 -2.88 -18.00 9.26
C VAL A 439 -4.27 -18.26 9.87
N LYS A 440 -4.33 -18.49 11.19
CA LYS A 440 -5.57 -18.76 11.94
C LYS A 440 -6.58 -17.62 11.81
N HIS A 441 -6.15 -16.38 12.07
CA HIS A 441 -7.04 -15.22 12.07
C HIS A 441 -7.43 -14.79 10.66
N LEU A 442 -6.49 -14.78 9.71
CA LEU A 442 -6.77 -14.46 8.30
C LEU A 442 -7.80 -15.42 7.72
N LYS A 443 -7.68 -16.73 7.98
CA LYS A 443 -8.66 -17.73 7.54
C LYS A 443 -10.03 -17.48 8.18
N THR A 444 -10.08 -17.24 9.49
CA THR A 444 -11.34 -17.02 10.22
C THR A 444 -12.05 -15.75 9.72
N LEU A 445 -11.32 -14.63 9.59
CA LEU A 445 -11.83 -13.38 9.04
C LEU A 445 -12.29 -13.56 7.59
N TYR A 446 -11.52 -14.25 6.75
CA TYR A 446 -11.90 -14.52 5.37
C TYR A 446 -13.25 -15.24 5.28
N VAL A 447 -13.44 -16.30 6.08
CA VAL A 447 -14.69 -17.07 6.12
C VAL A 447 -15.85 -16.23 6.66
N LEU A 448 -15.61 -15.48 7.75
CA LEU A 448 -16.62 -14.62 8.36
C LEU A 448 -17.09 -13.54 7.38
N MET A 449 -16.15 -12.85 6.73
CA MET A 449 -16.47 -11.80 5.74
C MET A 449 -17.19 -12.37 4.52
N HIS A 450 -16.87 -13.58 4.06
CA HIS A 450 -17.61 -14.23 2.97
C HIS A 450 -19.06 -14.55 3.30
N ARG A 451 -19.39 -14.77 4.58
CA ARG A 451 -20.77 -15.04 5.02
C ARG A 451 -21.68 -13.83 4.83
N HIS A 452 -21.15 -12.63 5.11
CA HIS A 452 -21.91 -11.37 5.07
C HIS A 452 -21.72 -10.59 3.75
N ILE A 453 -20.53 -10.67 3.14
CA ILE A 453 -20.17 -10.03 1.87
C ILE A 453 -20.19 -11.09 0.77
N ARG A 454 -21.39 -11.45 0.30
CA ARG A 454 -21.59 -12.58 -0.63
C ARG A 454 -20.96 -12.33 -1.99
N ALA A 455 -20.13 -13.27 -2.46
CA ALA A 455 -19.45 -13.16 -3.75
C ALA A 455 -20.39 -13.11 -4.97
N GLN A 456 -21.62 -13.62 -4.84
CA GLN A 456 -22.62 -13.55 -5.91
C GLN A 456 -23.14 -12.13 -6.18
N ASP A 457 -23.01 -11.23 -5.19
CA ASP A 457 -23.47 -9.85 -5.24
C ASP A 457 -22.30 -8.89 -5.59
N ASP A 458 -21.21 -9.45 -6.12
CA ASP A 458 -20.00 -8.71 -6.47
C ASP A 458 -20.20 -7.84 -7.73
N ILE A 459 -19.65 -6.63 -7.71
CA ILE A 459 -19.77 -5.65 -8.78
C ILE A 459 -18.61 -5.85 -9.77
N GLU A 460 -18.92 -6.34 -10.96
CA GLU A 460 -17.93 -6.47 -12.02
C GLU A 460 -17.72 -5.12 -12.74
N ARG A 461 -16.60 -4.45 -12.41
CA ARG A 461 -16.17 -3.19 -13.03
C ARG A 461 -15.19 -3.35 -14.20
N ALA A 462 -14.61 -4.54 -14.36
CA ALA A 462 -13.56 -4.80 -15.36
C ALA A 462 -14.06 -4.53 -16.79
N GLY A 463 -13.32 -3.70 -17.53
CA GLY A 463 -13.63 -3.36 -18.93
C GLY A 463 -14.85 -2.44 -19.14
N LYS A 464 -15.43 -1.86 -18.09
CA LYS A 464 -16.66 -1.05 -18.15
C LYS A 464 -16.46 0.47 -18.04
N GLY A 465 -15.22 0.94 -18.23
CA GLY A 465 -14.88 2.38 -18.23
C GLY A 465 -14.48 2.94 -16.87
N VAL A 466 -14.48 4.27 -16.76
CA VAL A 466 -14.10 5.01 -15.54
C VAL A 466 -15.25 4.97 -14.53
N TYR A 467 -14.94 4.68 -13.27
CA TYR A 467 -15.90 4.67 -12.18
C TYR A 467 -15.26 5.20 -10.89
N SER A 468 -16.09 5.67 -9.96
CA SER A 468 -15.68 5.94 -8.58
C SER A 468 -16.07 4.74 -7.71
N PRO A 469 -15.12 4.08 -7.01
CA PRO A 469 -15.43 2.97 -6.10
C PRO A 469 -16.41 3.40 -5.00
N GLY A 470 -17.39 2.55 -4.69
CA GLY A 470 -18.22 2.69 -3.50
C GLY A 470 -17.85 1.69 -2.41
N LEU A 471 -18.51 1.77 -1.24
CA LEU A 471 -18.30 0.86 -0.10
C LEU A 471 -18.27 -0.61 -0.51
N ARG A 472 -19.19 -1.01 -1.40
CA ARG A 472 -19.26 -2.38 -1.88
C ARG A 472 -18.03 -2.77 -2.69
N ASP A 473 -17.53 -1.90 -3.56
CA ASP A 473 -16.29 -2.14 -4.33
C ASP A 473 -15.10 -2.37 -3.35
N ASP A 474 -14.91 -1.46 -2.38
CA ASP A 474 -13.82 -1.55 -1.39
C ASP A 474 -13.92 -2.80 -0.50
N ALA A 475 -15.13 -3.18 -0.09
CA ALA A 475 -15.34 -4.34 0.77
C ALA A 475 -15.05 -5.67 0.05
N GLN A 476 -15.37 -5.77 -1.23
CA GLN A 476 -15.01 -6.94 -2.05
C GLN A 476 -13.48 -7.07 -2.18
N ASP A 477 -12.79 -5.96 -2.41
CA ASP A 477 -11.33 -5.96 -2.47
C ASP A 477 -10.68 -6.31 -1.15
N SER A 478 -11.20 -5.76 -0.05
CA SER A 478 -10.73 -6.07 1.31
C SER A 478 -10.90 -7.56 1.62
N ARG A 479 -12.08 -8.13 1.29
CA ARG A 479 -12.38 -9.56 1.42
C ARG A 479 -11.39 -10.43 0.62
N ASN A 480 -11.07 -10.03 -0.62
CA ASN A 480 -10.09 -10.73 -1.46
C ASN A 480 -8.65 -10.56 -0.94
N THR A 481 -8.34 -9.40 -0.37
CA THR A 481 -7.02 -9.09 0.20
C THR A 481 -6.71 -9.98 1.40
N LEU A 482 -7.70 -10.28 2.25
CA LEU A 482 -7.54 -11.26 3.34
C LEU A 482 -7.04 -12.63 2.83
N PHE A 483 -7.61 -13.12 1.73
CA PHE A 483 -7.15 -14.37 1.11
C PHE A 483 -5.76 -14.25 0.51
N ASN A 484 -5.49 -13.15 -0.18
CA ASN A 484 -4.19 -12.93 -0.80
C ASN A 484 -3.10 -12.92 0.28
N GLN A 485 -3.30 -12.17 1.37
CA GLN A 485 -2.40 -12.17 2.53
C GLN A 485 -2.25 -13.57 3.13
N LEU A 486 -3.36 -14.29 3.37
CA LEU A 486 -3.32 -15.68 3.84
C LEU A 486 -2.43 -16.55 2.94
N SER A 487 -2.61 -16.45 1.63
CA SER A 487 -1.89 -17.28 0.66
C SER A 487 -0.41 -16.93 0.48
N GLU A 488 0.00 -15.76 0.95
CA GLU A 488 1.38 -15.25 0.89
C GLU A 488 2.18 -15.61 2.14
N VAL A 489 1.51 -15.95 3.26
CA VAL A 489 2.19 -16.45 4.47
C VAL A 489 2.87 -17.80 4.12
N PRO A 490 4.21 -17.91 4.22
CA PRO A 490 4.91 -19.16 3.94
C PRO A 490 4.56 -20.27 4.94
N GLY A 491 4.67 -21.52 4.50
CA GLY A 491 4.65 -22.68 5.39
C GLY A 491 3.42 -23.57 5.30
N LYS A 492 3.55 -24.74 5.92
CA LYS A 492 2.57 -25.82 5.86
C LYS A 492 1.22 -25.44 6.47
N GLU A 493 1.21 -24.60 7.51
CA GLU A 493 -0.03 -24.12 8.13
C GLU A 493 -0.93 -23.42 7.09
N THR A 494 -0.34 -22.54 6.27
CA THR A 494 -1.04 -21.89 5.16
C THR A 494 -1.57 -22.90 4.16
N TYR A 495 -0.75 -23.87 3.74
CA TYR A 495 -1.20 -24.92 2.81
C TYR A 495 -2.41 -25.67 3.35
N VAL A 496 -2.39 -26.07 4.63
CA VAL A 496 -3.51 -26.75 5.29
C VAL A 496 -4.75 -25.85 5.32
N ALA A 497 -4.60 -24.58 5.72
CA ALA A 497 -5.69 -23.62 5.72
C ALA A 497 -6.32 -23.44 4.33
N LEU A 498 -5.50 -23.33 3.28
CA LEU A 498 -5.96 -23.25 1.90
C LEU A 498 -6.66 -24.55 1.45
N ALA A 499 -6.14 -25.72 1.81
CA ALA A 499 -6.76 -27.00 1.49
C ALA A 499 -8.13 -27.18 2.16
N GLU A 500 -8.28 -26.71 3.39
CA GLU A 500 -9.58 -26.66 4.09
C GLU A 500 -10.54 -25.70 3.40
N LEU A 501 -10.08 -24.50 3.01
CA LEU A 501 -10.90 -23.57 2.23
C LEU A 501 -11.33 -24.19 0.89
N VAL A 502 -10.45 -24.90 0.17
CA VAL A 502 -10.82 -25.60 -1.08
C VAL A 502 -11.97 -26.58 -0.87
N ARG A 503 -12.02 -27.25 0.27
CA ARG A 503 -13.08 -28.22 0.61
C ARG A 503 -14.37 -27.51 1.05
N ASP A 504 -14.22 -26.51 1.92
CA ASP A 504 -15.32 -25.98 2.73
C ASP A 504 -15.87 -24.63 2.19
N HIS A 505 -15.26 -24.04 1.15
CA HIS A 505 -15.71 -22.74 0.60
C HIS A 505 -17.17 -22.79 0.14
N PRO A 506 -18.03 -21.84 0.56
CA PRO A 506 -19.46 -21.86 0.25
C PRO A 506 -19.74 -21.73 -1.25
N ASP A 507 -18.93 -20.95 -1.97
CA ASP A 507 -19.03 -20.83 -3.43
C ASP A 507 -18.03 -21.78 -4.13
N ALA A 508 -18.57 -22.77 -4.85
CA ALA A 508 -17.80 -23.77 -5.58
C ALA A 508 -16.92 -23.18 -6.70
N LYS A 509 -17.26 -21.99 -7.24
CA LYS A 509 -16.49 -21.35 -8.34
C LYS A 509 -15.09 -20.93 -7.92
N TYR A 510 -14.87 -20.63 -6.63
CA TYR A 510 -13.57 -20.22 -6.11
C TYR A 510 -12.64 -21.41 -5.82
N ARG A 511 -13.19 -22.61 -5.59
CA ARG A 511 -12.43 -23.80 -5.18
C ARG A 511 -11.31 -24.18 -6.16
N PRO A 512 -11.48 -24.14 -7.51
CA PRO A 512 -10.39 -24.41 -8.45
C PRO A 512 -9.23 -23.42 -8.34
N TRP A 513 -9.53 -22.13 -8.19
CA TRP A 513 -8.51 -21.08 -8.03
C TRP A 513 -7.77 -21.22 -6.70
N MET A 514 -8.50 -21.49 -5.61
CA MET A 514 -7.89 -21.77 -4.31
C MET A 514 -6.99 -23.01 -4.35
N ARG A 515 -7.38 -24.06 -5.10
CA ARG A 515 -6.56 -25.25 -5.30
C ARG A 515 -5.26 -24.92 -6.02
N LYS A 516 -5.33 -24.07 -7.05
CA LYS A 516 -4.14 -23.57 -7.75
C LYS A 516 -3.23 -22.79 -6.78
N ARG A 517 -3.80 -21.98 -5.89
CA ARG A 517 -3.03 -21.23 -4.90
C ARG A 517 -2.41 -22.13 -3.83
N ALA A 518 -3.12 -23.14 -3.35
CA ALA A 518 -2.59 -24.16 -2.44
C ALA A 518 -1.43 -24.94 -3.08
N TYR A 519 -1.57 -25.33 -4.34
CA TYR A 519 -0.49 -25.99 -5.09
C TYR A 519 0.73 -25.09 -5.24
N LYS A 520 0.52 -23.82 -5.61
CA LYS A 520 1.59 -22.82 -5.71
C LYS A 520 2.31 -22.61 -4.37
N ARG A 521 1.58 -22.53 -3.26
CA ARG A 521 2.16 -22.44 -1.91
C ARG A 521 3.04 -23.66 -1.61
N ALA A 522 2.54 -24.86 -1.89
CA ALA A 522 3.30 -26.09 -1.70
C ALA A 522 4.55 -26.18 -2.59
N GLU A 523 4.47 -25.69 -3.83
CA GLU A 523 5.62 -25.60 -4.75
C GLU A 523 6.69 -24.67 -4.21
N GLU A 524 6.30 -23.45 -3.81
CA GLU A 524 7.21 -22.45 -3.26
C GLU A 524 7.81 -22.88 -1.91
N ASP A 525 7.05 -23.58 -1.05
CA ASP A 525 7.54 -24.08 0.25
C ASP A 525 8.39 -25.35 0.13
N ALA A 526 8.28 -26.08 -0.99
CA ALA A 526 9.11 -27.25 -1.27
C ALA A 526 10.44 -26.90 -1.94
N ASP A 527 10.62 -25.65 -2.36
CA ASP A 527 11.85 -25.22 -3.02
C ASP A 527 13.03 -25.27 -2.04
N LEU A 528 14.15 -25.84 -2.48
CA LEU A 528 15.30 -26.04 -1.60
C LEU A 528 15.99 -24.70 -1.34
N GLU A 529 16.35 -24.47 -0.08
CA GLU A 529 17.16 -23.32 0.29
C GLU A 529 18.46 -23.28 -0.53
N PRO A 530 18.76 -22.16 -1.20
CA PRO A 530 20.01 -22.00 -1.93
C PRO A 530 21.22 -22.19 -1.00
N TRP A 531 22.23 -22.92 -1.47
CA TRP A 531 23.45 -23.11 -0.70
C TRP A 531 24.25 -21.80 -0.64
N SER A 532 24.79 -21.49 0.53
CA SER A 532 25.76 -20.40 0.65
C SER A 532 27.09 -20.78 -0.04
N ALA A 533 27.89 -19.77 -0.40
CA ALA A 533 29.21 -20.00 -0.97
C ALA A 533 30.13 -20.83 -0.04
N GLN A 534 29.93 -20.74 1.29
CA GLN A 534 30.65 -21.57 2.24
C GLN A 534 30.19 -23.03 2.19
N GLN A 535 28.88 -23.29 2.10
CA GLN A 535 28.33 -24.64 2.00
C GLN A 535 28.79 -25.36 0.73
N VAL A 536 28.92 -24.64 -0.39
CA VAL A 536 29.48 -25.19 -1.63
C VAL A 536 30.95 -25.62 -1.43
N ARG A 537 31.77 -24.80 -0.76
CA ARG A 537 33.16 -25.15 -0.43
C ARG A 537 33.25 -26.34 0.52
N ASP A 538 32.42 -26.36 1.56
CA ASP A 538 32.38 -27.45 2.53
C ASP A 538 32.06 -28.78 1.84
N TYR A 539 31.09 -28.76 0.92
CA TYR A 539 30.69 -29.92 0.14
C TYR A 539 31.79 -30.38 -0.83
N ASP A 540 32.43 -29.46 -1.55
CA ASP A 540 33.55 -29.80 -2.44
C ASP A 540 34.68 -30.54 -1.70
N GLN A 541 35.05 -30.02 -0.52
CA GLN A 541 36.17 -30.57 0.26
C GLN A 541 35.84 -31.86 1.03
N HIS A 542 34.61 -31.99 1.54
CA HIS A 542 34.27 -33.04 2.51
C HIS A 542 33.05 -33.87 2.13
N GLN A 543 32.45 -33.61 0.96
CA GLN A 543 31.20 -34.23 0.50
C GLN A 543 30.04 -34.08 1.50
N ALA A 544 30.09 -33.03 2.34
CA ALA A 544 29.08 -32.72 3.34
C ALA A 544 29.07 -31.21 3.64
N LYS A 545 27.89 -30.60 3.64
CA LYS A 545 27.70 -29.19 4.02
C LYS A 545 27.48 -29.04 5.52
N THR A 546 27.87 -27.90 6.07
CA THR A 546 27.49 -27.52 7.44
C THR A 546 26.03 -27.04 7.42
N PRO A 547 25.13 -27.63 8.23
CA PRO A 547 23.72 -27.25 8.22
C PRO A 547 23.53 -25.90 8.92
N THR A 548 22.80 -25.00 8.27
CA THR A 548 22.47 -23.66 8.81
C THR A 548 20.99 -23.51 9.13
N THR A 549 20.16 -24.50 8.79
CA THR A 549 18.73 -24.52 9.08
C THR A 549 18.32 -25.88 9.62
N HIS A 550 17.21 -25.92 10.36
CA HIS A 550 16.69 -27.16 10.94
C HIS A 550 16.40 -28.22 9.87
N ARG A 551 15.90 -27.80 8.70
CA ARG A 551 15.68 -28.71 7.58
C ARG A 551 16.97 -29.32 7.03
N GLN A 552 18.03 -28.51 6.88
CA GLN A 552 19.32 -29.02 6.40
C GLN A 552 19.98 -29.99 7.40
N LEU A 553 19.82 -29.74 8.71
CA LEU A 553 20.29 -30.67 9.74
C LEU A 553 19.51 -31.99 9.66
N PHE A 554 18.19 -31.92 9.46
CA PHE A 554 17.36 -33.10 9.27
C PHE A 554 17.77 -33.92 8.04
N ASP A 555 17.94 -33.28 6.89
CA ASP A 555 18.36 -33.97 5.66
C ASP A 555 19.73 -34.64 5.86
N LEU A 556 20.69 -33.95 6.50
CA LEU A 556 22.00 -34.52 6.83
C LEU A 556 21.88 -35.71 7.79
N THR A 557 21.00 -35.64 8.78
CA THR A 557 20.73 -36.75 9.72
C THR A 557 20.14 -37.95 9.00
N VAL A 558 19.18 -37.74 8.09
CA VAL A 558 18.59 -38.80 7.26
C VAL A 558 19.66 -39.46 6.39
N ASP A 559 20.48 -38.67 5.68
CA ASP A 559 21.58 -39.18 4.86
C ASP A 559 22.53 -40.07 5.67
N ARG A 560 22.89 -39.63 6.89
CA ARG A 560 23.75 -40.41 7.79
C ARG A 560 23.10 -41.70 8.26
N LEU A 561 21.79 -41.71 8.53
CA LEU A 561 21.08 -42.94 8.90
C LEU A 561 20.95 -43.90 7.71
N ILE A 562 20.84 -43.39 6.47
CA ILE A 562 20.88 -44.20 5.25
C ILE A 562 22.27 -44.80 5.03
N ASP A 563 23.33 -44.03 5.24
CA ASP A 563 24.72 -44.51 5.22
C ASP A 563 24.91 -45.64 6.26
N LEU A 564 24.40 -45.46 7.49
CA LEU A 564 24.42 -46.48 8.54
C LEU A 564 23.69 -47.75 8.10
N LYS A 565 22.48 -47.61 7.55
CA LYS A 565 21.68 -48.73 7.02
C LYS A 565 22.46 -49.48 5.94
N ALA A 566 22.99 -48.78 4.95
CA ALA A 566 23.74 -49.37 3.85
C ALA A 566 25.00 -50.10 4.34
N TRP A 567 25.75 -49.48 5.26
CA TRP A 567 26.93 -50.09 5.86
C TRP A 567 26.59 -51.35 6.64
N ILE A 568 25.60 -51.31 7.54
CA ILE A 568 25.21 -52.46 8.35
C ILE A 568 24.64 -53.60 7.51
N GLU A 569 23.76 -53.30 6.56
CA GLU A 569 23.06 -54.33 5.77
C GLU A 569 23.95 -54.93 4.68
N ARG A 570 24.86 -54.14 4.08
CA ARG A 570 25.57 -54.53 2.85
C ARG A 570 27.09 -54.38 2.93
N GLY A 571 27.61 -53.49 3.78
CA GLY A 571 29.04 -53.18 3.88
C GLY A 571 29.91 -54.37 4.27
N ASN A 572 31.01 -54.62 3.56
CA ASN A 572 31.86 -55.81 3.73
C ASN A 572 32.35 -56.01 5.17
N ASP A 573 32.72 -54.92 5.83
CA ASP A 573 33.21 -54.82 7.20
C ASP A 573 32.10 -54.66 8.25
N SER A 574 30.82 -54.81 7.86
CA SER A 574 29.67 -54.65 8.74
C SER A 574 29.76 -55.51 10.01
N PRO A 575 29.65 -54.90 11.21
CA PRO A 575 29.58 -55.60 12.48
C PRO A 575 28.15 -56.07 12.83
N TYR A 576 27.30 -56.37 11.84
CA TYR A 576 25.87 -56.66 12.05
C TYR A 576 25.59 -57.70 13.15
N LYS A 577 26.41 -58.76 13.28
CA LYS A 577 26.26 -59.77 14.34
C LYS A 577 26.43 -59.20 15.74
N THR A 578 27.27 -58.19 15.91
CA THR A 578 27.45 -57.49 17.19
C THR A 578 26.21 -56.68 17.52
N TRP A 579 25.68 -55.93 16.56
CA TRP A 579 24.45 -55.14 16.71
C TRP A 579 23.23 -56.05 16.96
N GLN A 580 23.20 -57.23 16.34
CA GLN A 580 22.15 -58.22 16.53
C GLN A 580 22.13 -58.83 17.95
N ARG A 581 23.26 -58.80 18.66
CA ARG A 581 23.39 -59.31 20.04
C ARG A 581 23.06 -58.26 21.11
N ALA A 582 22.88 -57.00 20.73
CA ALA A 582 22.54 -55.95 21.68
C ALA A 582 21.24 -56.30 22.40
N GLY A 583 21.30 -56.30 23.73
CA GLY A 583 20.30 -56.91 24.61
C GLY A 583 19.06 -56.05 24.82
N ASP A 584 19.18 -54.72 24.75
CA ASP A 584 18.08 -53.78 24.97
C ASP A 584 18.10 -52.60 23.98
N GLU A 585 17.06 -51.77 24.04
CA GLU A 585 16.90 -50.59 23.17
C GLU A 585 17.97 -49.52 23.45
N ASN A 586 18.46 -49.41 24.70
CA ASN A 586 19.49 -48.45 25.07
C ASN A 586 20.85 -48.79 24.46
N GLU A 587 21.23 -50.06 24.43
CA GLU A 587 22.46 -50.51 23.77
C GLU A 587 22.43 -50.16 22.27
N ILE A 588 21.30 -50.37 21.60
CA ILE A 588 21.13 -49.98 20.20
C ILE A 588 21.19 -48.46 20.02
N ARG A 589 20.55 -47.67 20.90
CA ARG A 589 20.65 -46.20 20.88
C ARG A 589 22.10 -45.73 21.01
N ASN A 590 22.88 -46.34 21.90
CA ASN A 590 24.30 -46.00 22.09
C ASN A 590 25.14 -46.30 20.84
N LEU A 591 24.88 -47.44 20.19
CA LEU A 591 25.56 -47.81 18.95
C LEU A 591 25.25 -46.83 17.81
N VAL A 592 23.97 -46.46 17.65
CA VAL A 592 23.56 -45.47 16.63
C VAL A 592 24.14 -44.10 16.93
N ALA A 593 24.01 -43.58 18.15
CA ALA A 593 24.53 -42.27 18.53
C ALA A 593 26.06 -42.20 18.44
N GLY A 594 26.76 -43.25 18.84
CA GLY A 594 28.21 -43.36 18.72
C GLY A 594 28.68 -43.34 17.26
N TRP A 595 27.98 -44.08 16.39
CA TRP A 595 28.28 -44.08 14.96
C TRP A 595 28.04 -42.70 14.33
N LEU A 596 26.89 -42.08 14.62
CA LEU A 596 26.55 -40.73 14.12
C LEU A 596 27.57 -39.68 14.58
N ASN A 597 28.04 -39.74 15.83
CA ASN A 597 29.08 -38.85 16.35
C ASN A 597 30.43 -39.06 15.65
N SER A 598 30.79 -40.31 15.34
CA SER A 598 32.05 -40.62 14.64
C SER A 598 32.08 -40.07 13.21
N GLY A 599 30.92 -40.00 12.55
CA GLY A 599 30.74 -39.47 11.19
C GLY A 599 30.37 -37.99 11.12
N SER A 600 30.42 -37.24 12.23
CA SER A 600 29.92 -35.87 12.29
C SER A 600 30.85 -34.84 11.66
N PHE A 601 32.17 -35.10 11.70
CA PHE A 601 33.22 -34.18 11.25
C PHE A 601 33.05 -32.74 11.76
N GLY A 602 32.56 -32.57 12.99
CA GLY A 602 32.33 -31.27 13.63
C GLY A 602 31.12 -30.48 13.14
N ARG A 603 30.27 -31.04 12.27
CA ARG A 603 29.10 -30.35 11.69
C ARG A 603 27.85 -30.45 12.54
N TYR A 604 27.74 -31.52 13.30
CA TYR A 604 26.71 -31.75 14.30
C TYR A 604 27.30 -32.57 15.44
N ASN A 605 26.58 -32.70 16.53
CA ASN A 605 26.85 -33.70 17.55
C ASN A 605 25.54 -34.43 17.87
N CYS A 606 25.69 -35.65 18.38
CA CYS A 606 24.60 -36.42 18.94
C CYS A 606 24.76 -36.46 20.44
N ALA A 607 23.80 -35.88 21.14
CA ALA A 607 23.67 -36.05 22.58
C ALA A 607 22.58 -37.08 22.87
N GLN A 608 22.83 -37.88 23.91
CA GLN A 608 21.76 -38.48 24.68
C GLN A 608 21.58 -37.62 25.93
N GLU A 609 20.35 -37.56 26.45
CA GLU A 609 20.04 -36.94 27.75
C GLU A 609 20.12 -35.41 27.85
N ASN A 610 19.37 -34.70 27.02
CA ASN A 610 18.83 -33.40 27.45
C ASN A 610 17.31 -33.55 27.66
N GLU A 611 16.83 -33.16 28.83
CA GLU A 611 15.42 -33.27 29.20
C GLU A 611 14.63 -32.10 28.59
N LEU A 612 13.57 -32.38 27.81
CA LEU A 612 12.67 -31.32 27.36
C LEU A 612 11.98 -30.67 28.57
N PRO A 613 11.48 -29.42 28.46
CA PRO A 613 10.82 -28.72 29.57
C PRO A 613 9.67 -29.50 30.24
N ASN A 614 9.07 -30.46 29.53
CA ASN A 614 8.00 -31.34 30.01
C ASN A 614 8.48 -32.69 30.59
N ARG A 615 9.78 -32.85 30.86
CA ARG A 615 10.43 -34.09 31.36
C ARG A 615 10.44 -35.27 30.39
N GLN A 616 10.13 -35.05 29.11
CA GLN A 616 10.23 -36.08 28.08
C GLN A 616 11.63 -36.09 27.45
N ARG A 617 12.09 -37.29 27.08
CA ARG A 617 13.44 -37.53 26.57
C ARG A 617 13.33 -38.28 25.25
N PRO A 618 13.62 -37.64 24.12
CA PRO A 618 13.74 -38.33 22.84
C PRO A 618 14.94 -39.27 22.85
N ASP A 619 14.87 -40.32 22.05
CA ASP A 619 15.85 -41.40 22.12
C ASP A 619 17.25 -40.96 21.69
N ILE A 620 17.36 -40.17 20.61
CA ILE A 620 18.61 -39.57 20.12
C ILE A 620 18.31 -38.19 19.55
N TRP A 621 19.20 -37.21 19.78
CA TRP A 621 19.16 -35.90 19.12
C TRP A 621 20.36 -35.68 18.22
N THR A 622 20.14 -34.98 17.12
CA THR A 622 21.19 -34.39 16.29
C THR A 622 21.09 -32.88 16.41
N GLN A 623 22.16 -32.23 16.87
CA GLN A 623 22.20 -30.78 17.08
C GLN A 623 23.45 -30.17 16.46
N SER A 624 23.36 -28.93 15.99
CA SER A 624 24.48 -28.18 15.43
C SER A 624 24.56 -26.82 16.09
N LEU A 625 25.75 -26.24 16.20
CA LEU A 625 25.94 -24.90 16.78
C LEU A 625 25.32 -23.78 15.91
N GLN A 626 25.01 -24.06 14.65
CA GLN A 626 24.42 -23.10 13.71
C GLN A 626 22.90 -23.25 13.56
N VAL A 627 22.27 -24.15 14.33
CA VAL A 627 20.84 -24.45 14.23
C VAL A 627 20.23 -24.43 15.62
N ASP A 628 19.18 -23.64 15.81
CA ASP A 628 18.59 -23.39 17.14
C ASP A 628 17.94 -24.64 17.77
N SER A 629 17.26 -25.47 16.96
CA SER A 629 16.55 -26.66 17.44
C SER A 629 17.16 -27.95 16.92
N ALA A 630 17.34 -28.92 17.82
CA ALA A 630 17.85 -30.25 17.50
C ALA A 630 16.81 -31.08 16.74
N VAL A 631 17.28 -31.98 15.87
CA VAL A 631 16.42 -32.94 15.15
C VAL A 631 16.29 -34.24 15.98
N PRO A 632 15.08 -34.60 16.41
CA PRO A 632 14.84 -35.83 17.17
C PRO A 632 14.78 -37.08 16.30
N ILE A 633 15.34 -38.17 16.83
CA ILE A 633 15.25 -39.51 16.29
C ILE A 633 14.57 -40.39 17.35
N GLU A 634 13.36 -40.86 17.06
CA GLU A 634 12.64 -41.82 17.89
C GLU A 634 12.99 -43.24 17.43
N LEU A 635 13.66 -44.02 18.28
CA LEU A 635 14.22 -45.32 17.93
C LEU A 635 13.36 -46.44 18.51
N LYS A 636 12.99 -47.45 17.70
CA LYS A 636 12.25 -48.62 18.19
C LYS A 636 12.86 -49.93 17.70
N VAL A 637 13.20 -50.80 18.65
CA VAL A 637 13.68 -52.17 18.34
C VAL A 637 12.47 -53.09 18.21
N LEU A 638 12.15 -53.48 16.97
CA LEU A 638 10.91 -54.18 16.62
C LEU A 638 10.75 -55.53 17.34
N ASP A 639 11.85 -56.21 17.65
CA ASP A 639 11.89 -57.48 18.37
C ASP A 639 11.32 -57.39 19.81
N LYS A 640 11.21 -56.18 20.38
CA LYS A 640 10.67 -55.93 21.73
C LYS A 640 9.12 -55.91 21.79
N GLY A 641 8.46 -56.54 20.82
CA GLY A 641 7.02 -56.78 20.85
C GLY A 641 6.15 -55.60 20.38
N TRP A 642 6.72 -54.63 19.66
CA TRP A 642 5.97 -53.50 19.11
C TRP A 642 4.89 -53.99 18.13
N SER A 643 3.64 -53.56 18.36
CA SER A 643 2.52 -53.78 17.44
C SER A 643 2.40 -52.59 16.48
N GLY A 644 1.80 -52.82 15.31
CA GLY A 644 1.58 -51.75 14.32
C GLY A 644 0.81 -50.54 14.89
N PRO A 645 -0.31 -50.72 15.62
CA PRO A 645 -1.02 -49.60 16.24
C PRO A 645 -0.17 -48.82 17.24
N LYS A 646 0.74 -49.50 17.96
CA LYS A 646 1.64 -48.84 18.92
C LYS A 646 2.75 -48.06 18.21
N LEU A 647 3.23 -48.51 17.05
CA LEU A 647 4.16 -47.74 16.21
C LEU A 647 3.48 -46.48 15.64
N CYS A 648 2.25 -46.61 15.13
CA CYS A 648 1.43 -45.47 14.70
C CYS A 648 1.19 -44.45 15.82
N GLU A 649 0.97 -44.94 17.04
CA GLU A 649 0.80 -44.11 18.24
C GLU A 649 2.09 -43.34 18.58
N ARG A 650 3.24 -44.00 18.55
CA ARG A 650 4.55 -43.36 18.81
C ARG A 650 4.89 -42.29 17.78
N LEU A 651 4.64 -42.59 16.51
CA LEU A 651 4.82 -41.62 15.42
C LEU A 651 3.96 -40.37 15.62
N ARG A 652 2.67 -40.55 15.95
CA ARG A 652 1.70 -39.46 16.10
C ARG A 652 1.88 -38.65 17.38
N ASN A 653 1.94 -39.33 18.52
CA ASN A 653 1.86 -38.68 19.82
C ASN A 653 3.24 -38.22 20.31
N GLN A 654 4.25 -39.07 20.15
CA GLN A 654 5.58 -38.81 20.72
C GLN A 654 6.45 -38.02 19.73
N LEU A 655 6.65 -38.52 18.51
CA LEU A 655 7.49 -37.81 17.55
C LEU A 655 6.82 -36.51 17.09
N ALA A 656 5.68 -36.59 16.41
CA ALA A 656 4.98 -35.40 15.90
C ALA A 656 4.36 -34.56 17.03
N GLY A 657 3.72 -35.21 18.00
CA GLY A 657 2.91 -34.55 19.00
C GLY A 657 3.67 -33.97 20.19
N ASP A 658 4.81 -34.54 20.58
CA ASP A 658 5.55 -34.13 21.77
C ASP A 658 6.90 -33.47 21.41
N TYR A 659 7.64 -34.02 20.45
CA TYR A 659 9.01 -33.58 20.16
C TYR A 659 9.08 -32.44 19.15
N LEU A 660 8.16 -32.39 18.20
CA LEU A 660 8.12 -31.40 17.11
C LEU A 660 7.11 -30.28 17.39
N ARG A 661 7.04 -29.82 18.64
CA ARG A 661 6.13 -28.74 19.09
C ARG A 661 6.71 -27.34 18.94
N ASP A 662 8.02 -27.23 19.05
CA ASP A 662 8.73 -25.97 18.97
C ASP A 662 8.67 -25.43 17.53
N GLU A 663 8.48 -24.12 17.37
CA GLU A 663 8.28 -23.49 16.05
C GLU A 663 9.48 -23.71 15.13
N SER A 664 10.69 -23.75 15.69
CA SER A 664 11.93 -24.04 14.96
C SER A 664 12.23 -25.55 14.80
N ALA A 665 11.41 -26.45 15.37
CA ALA A 665 11.62 -27.90 15.36
C ALA A 665 10.54 -28.66 14.57
N GLY A 666 10.49 -28.44 13.25
CA GLY A 666 9.48 -29.06 12.39
C GLY A 666 9.85 -30.43 11.79
N CYS A 667 11.06 -30.95 12.01
CA CYS A 667 11.56 -32.16 11.33
C CYS A 667 12.06 -33.24 12.29
N GLY A 668 11.73 -34.52 12.04
CA GLY A 668 12.17 -35.63 12.90
C GLY A 668 12.21 -36.99 12.21
N VAL A 669 12.90 -37.98 12.82
CA VAL A 669 13.08 -39.31 12.23
C VAL A 669 12.52 -40.40 13.15
N MET A 670 11.80 -41.38 12.59
CA MET A 670 11.47 -42.63 13.27
C MET A 670 12.39 -43.74 12.77
N LEU A 671 13.28 -44.23 13.64
CA LEU A 671 14.27 -45.26 13.30
C LEU A 671 13.81 -46.62 13.84
N LEU A 672 13.60 -47.58 12.95
CA LEU A 672 13.19 -48.94 13.27
C LEU A 672 14.37 -49.89 13.10
N ILE A 673 14.61 -50.74 14.09
CA ILE A 673 15.68 -51.75 14.03
C ILE A 673 15.06 -53.15 14.15
N TRP A 674 15.37 -54.02 13.20
CA TRP A 674 15.02 -55.43 13.22
C TRP A 674 16.26 -56.30 13.44
N GLN A 675 16.30 -57.00 14.58
CA GLN A 675 17.38 -57.91 14.96
C GLN A 675 17.10 -59.36 14.53
N GLY A 676 15.85 -59.72 14.23
CA GLY A 676 15.50 -61.09 13.80
C GLY A 676 15.48 -62.13 14.92
N GLN A 677 15.28 -61.69 16.16
CA GLN A 677 15.10 -62.56 17.33
C GLN A 677 13.62 -62.90 17.58
N SER A 678 12.70 -62.08 17.08
CA SER A 678 11.25 -62.27 17.22
C SER A 678 10.65 -63.13 16.12
N THR A 679 9.58 -63.87 16.45
CA THR A 679 8.78 -64.63 15.46
C THR A 679 7.72 -63.77 14.76
N ARG A 680 7.54 -62.51 15.19
CA ARG A 680 6.61 -61.57 14.55
C ARG A 680 7.20 -61.05 13.24
N SER A 681 6.64 -61.49 12.12
CA SER A 681 7.02 -61.02 10.78
C SER A 681 6.00 -60.08 10.13
N HIS A 682 4.91 -59.75 10.83
CA HIS A 682 3.83 -58.92 10.31
C HIS A 682 3.28 -57.95 11.36
N TRP A 683 2.88 -56.77 10.90
CA TRP A 683 2.26 -55.70 11.67
C TRP A 683 0.91 -55.32 11.07
N GLU A 684 0.04 -54.76 11.90
CA GLU A 684 -1.25 -54.24 11.45
C GLU A 684 -1.19 -52.71 11.41
N ILE A 685 -1.22 -52.13 10.21
CA ILE A 685 -1.18 -50.69 9.98
C ILE A 685 -2.43 -50.32 9.17
N GLY A 686 -3.28 -49.44 9.69
CA GLY A 686 -4.50 -49.02 8.99
C GLY A 686 -5.43 -50.18 8.60
N ASN A 687 -5.61 -51.16 9.49
CA ASN A 687 -6.37 -52.41 9.27
C ASN A 687 -5.84 -53.29 8.12
N LYS A 688 -4.61 -53.07 7.67
CA LYS A 688 -3.91 -53.94 6.71
C LYS A 688 -2.77 -54.67 7.40
N ARG A 689 -2.59 -55.94 7.05
CA ARG A 689 -1.45 -56.74 7.49
C ARG A 689 -0.26 -56.48 6.57
N VAL A 690 0.83 -55.99 7.14
CA VAL A 690 2.03 -55.50 6.46
C VAL A 690 3.23 -56.35 6.88
N ALA A 691 4.04 -56.79 5.92
CA ALA A 691 5.29 -57.52 6.16
C ALA A 691 6.43 -56.56 6.56
N LEU A 692 7.57 -57.08 7.00
CA LEU A 692 8.72 -56.26 7.40
C LEU A 692 9.20 -55.32 6.28
N GLU A 693 9.29 -55.85 5.06
CA GLU A 693 9.75 -55.12 3.86
C GLU A 693 8.86 -53.92 3.51
N ASP A 694 7.57 -53.98 3.83
CA ASP A 694 6.59 -52.92 3.54
C ASP A 694 6.32 -52.02 4.76
N LEU A 695 6.90 -52.31 5.93
CA LEU A 695 6.56 -51.63 7.19
C LEU A 695 6.95 -50.14 7.16
N GLU A 696 8.10 -49.82 6.59
CA GLU A 696 8.58 -48.43 6.43
C GLU A 696 7.57 -47.61 5.61
N GLU A 697 7.22 -48.11 4.42
CA GLU A 697 6.29 -47.44 3.51
C GLU A 697 4.87 -47.35 4.11
N ALA A 698 4.42 -48.38 4.83
CA ALA A 698 3.12 -48.35 5.50
C ALA A 698 3.04 -47.27 6.60
N LEU A 699 4.13 -47.05 7.35
CA LEU A 699 4.19 -45.99 8.37
C LEU A 699 4.29 -44.60 7.74
N LYS A 700 5.05 -44.45 6.64
CA LYS A 700 5.09 -43.22 5.83
C LYS A 700 3.70 -42.87 5.29
N SER A 701 3.00 -43.86 4.72
CA SER A 701 1.64 -43.71 4.24
C SER A 701 0.67 -43.33 5.36
N TYR A 702 0.76 -43.97 6.53
CA TYR A 702 -0.02 -43.59 7.71
C TYR A 702 0.25 -42.15 8.13
N TRP A 703 1.51 -41.71 8.19
CA TRP A 703 1.86 -40.31 8.50
C TRP A 703 1.20 -39.34 7.53
N SER A 704 1.26 -39.60 6.21
CA SER A 704 0.61 -38.75 5.21
C SER A 704 -0.89 -38.58 5.44
N THR A 705 -1.58 -39.57 6.03
CA THR A 705 -3.02 -39.44 6.34
C THR A 705 -3.33 -38.51 7.51
N ILE A 706 -2.39 -38.33 8.45
CA ILE A 706 -2.57 -37.52 9.67
C ILE A 706 -1.77 -36.22 9.66
N ALA A 707 -0.85 -36.03 8.71
CA ALA A 707 0.09 -34.92 8.68
C ALA A 707 -0.57 -33.53 8.71
N ASN A 708 -1.77 -33.39 8.12
CA ASN A 708 -2.51 -32.12 8.11
C ASN A 708 -2.99 -31.69 9.50
N SER A 709 -3.11 -32.61 10.46
CA SER A 709 -3.42 -32.30 11.86
C SER A 709 -2.22 -31.75 12.63
N PHE A 710 -1.03 -31.73 12.03
CA PHE A 710 0.22 -31.24 12.61
C PHE A 710 0.83 -30.17 11.68
N PRO A 711 0.28 -28.95 11.63
CA PRO A 711 0.74 -27.91 10.71
C PRO A 711 2.18 -27.45 10.98
N GLY A 712 2.63 -27.47 12.24
CA GLY A 712 4.02 -27.16 12.62
C GLY A 712 5.04 -28.24 12.23
N VAL A 713 4.59 -29.46 11.91
CA VAL A 713 5.49 -30.56 11.51
C VAL A 713 5.72 -30.53 10.00
N ILE A 714 6.88 -30.06 9.59
CA ILE A 714 7.31 -29.93 8.19
C ILE A 714 7.60 -31.31 7.58
N SER A 715 8.39 -32.15 8.23
CA SER A 715 8.79 -33.45 7.67
C SER A 715 9.05 -34.51 8.73
N ILE A 716 8.64 -35.74 8.44
CA ILE A 716 9.07 -36.91 9.21
C ILE A 716 9.52 -37.96 8.22
N ASP A 717 10.70 -38.55 8.46
CA ASP A 717 11.14 -39.74 7.74
C ASP A 717 11.07 -40.98 8.65
N VAL A 718 10.84 -42.13 8.03
CA VAL A 718 10.84 -43.43 8.70
C VAL A 718 11.93 -44.27 8.05
N ILE A 719 12.84 -44.81 8.82
CA ILE A 719 13.98 -45.60 8.33
C ILE A 719 13.97 -46.95 9.03
N LEU A 720 13.93 -48.05 8.27
CA LEU A 720 14.07 -49.40 8.81
C LEU A 720 15.48 -49.96 8.55
N ILE A 721 16.17 -50.46 9.57
CA ILE A 721 17.43 -51.21 9.43
C ILE A 721 17.19 -52.68 9.78
N ASP A 722 17.48 -53.58 8.84
CA ASP A 722 17.33 -55.02 8.97
C ASP A 722 18.69 -55.70 9.16
N LEU A 723 18.98 -56.13 10.40
CA LEU A 723 20.23 -56.80 10.75
C LEU A 723 20.31 -58.25 10.25
N THR A 724 19.26 -58.79 9.62
CA THR A 724 19.20 -60.18 9.15
C THR A 724 19.59 -60.36 7.69
N VAL A 725 19.64 -59.27 6.91
CA VAL A 725 19.94 -59.27 5.46
C VAL A 725 21.23 -60.02 5.12
N ARG A 726 22.26 -59.95 5.98
CA ARG A 726 23.54 -60.68 5.77
C ARG A 726 23.53 -62.12 6.26
N GLY A 727 22.59 -62.48 7.12
CA GLY A 727 22.45 -63.84 7.66
C GLY A 727 21.87 -64.83 6.65
N THR A 728 21.16 -64.34 5.63
CA THR A 728 20.56 -65.12 4.55
C THR A 728 21.58 -65.31 3.41
N LYS A 729 22.08 -66.54 3.23
CA LYS A 729 22.83 -66.89 2.01
C LYS A 729 21.88 -66.84 0.81
N SER A 730 22.36 -66.37 -0.35
CA SER A 730 21.64 -66.57 -1.61
C SER A 730 21.37 -68.06 -1.77
N LYS A 731 20.11 -68.41 -2.02
CA LYS A 731 19.74 -69.77 -2.41
C LYS A 731 20.23 -69.94 -3.84
N ASP A 732 21.21 -70.81 -4.04
CA ASP A 732 21.60 -71.33 -5.36
C ASP A 732 20.42 -72.05 -6.03
#